data_AF-A0A6P6H7P7-F1
#
_entry.id   AF-A0A6P6H7P7-F1
#
_cell.length_a   1.000
_cell.length_b   1.000
_cell.length_c   1.000
_cell.angle_alpha   90.00
_cell.angle_beta   90.00
_cell.angle_gamma   90.00
#
_symmetry.space_group_name_H-M   'P 1'
#
loop_
_entity.id
_entity.type
_entity.pdbx_description
1 polymer ?
#
loop_
_entity_poly.entity_id
_entity_poly.type
_entity_poly.pdbx_seq_one_letter_code
_entity_poly.pdbx_strand_id
1 'polypeptide(L)'
;MGKSETDASTGTKGHSEATRRVCVFGVPVQTCPMVHPDMLNVHLVAHTHDDVGWLKTVDQYFYGIHNDVQHAGVQYILDSVISSLLVEPTRRFIYVEIAFFSRWWHQQTNATQEVVRDLVRQGRLEFANGGWVMNDEAATHYGAIIDQMTLGLRFLEDTFGKDGRPRVAWHIDPFGHSREQASLFAQGRSGAQGLLLSLVWHAGVLPNIYNPPEKLCWDTLCADKPFVEDRRSPEYNAEELVNYFLQLATAQGQHFRTNHTIMTMGSDFQYENANMWFRNLDRLIQLVNAQQQANGSRVNVLYSTPACYLWELNKANLTCLYTLQVVILPSSDGQELLFPASVPALGFSIYSVSQVPGQRPHAHKPQPRSQRPWSRVLAIQNETPLVQEVHQNFSAWCSQVVRLYRGQRHLELEWTVGPIPVGDGWGKEIISRFDTVLETKGLFYTDSNGREILERRRDYRPTWKLNQTETVAGNYYPVNSRIYIRWVSGQISSAPSAARSRPQPGTALFLAPPRFPQFSGLRRELPPSVHLLTLARWDQKTLLLRLEHQFAVGEDSGNLSSPVTLDLTDLFSAFTITYLQETTLVANQLRASASRLKWTPNTGPTPLPSPSRLDPATITLQPMEIRTFLASVQWEEHG
;
A
#
# COMPACT_ATOMS: atom_id res chain seq x y z
N MET A 1 27.58 35.64 -75.79
CA MET A 1 28.32 34.36 -75.97
C MET A 1 28.51 33.77 -74.58
N GLY A 2 28.24 32.49 -74.29
CA GLY A 2 27.57 31.47 -75.11
C GLY A 2 28.22 30.09 -74.93
N LYS A 3 27.48 29.12 -74.36
CA LYS A 3 27.85 27.71 -74.07
C LYS A 3 28.87 27.52 -72.93
N SER A 4 28.83 26.43 -72.15
CA SER A 4 27.73 25.46 -71.87
C SER A 4 28.09 24.54 -70.68
N GLU A 5 27.09 24.13 -69.91
CA GLU A 5 26.93 22.86 -69.17
C GLU A 5 28.17 22.15 -68.57
N THR A 6 28.14 21.78 -67.28
CA THR A 6 27.26 20.66 -66.87
C THR A 6 26.74 20.74 -65.42
N ASP A 7 25.54 20.17 -65.24
CA ASP A 7 24.80 19.95 -63.98
C ASP A 7 25.52 18.96 -63.01
N ALA A 8 25.12 18.77 -61.74
CA ALA A 8 23.84 19.12 -61.09
C ALA A 8 23.92 19.41 -59.57
N SER A 9 22.83 20.00 -59.07
CA SER A 9 22.22 19.97 -57.71
C SER A 9 22.72 18.88 -56.72
N THR A 10 22.73 19.07 -55.38
CA THR A 10 21.92 19.87 -54.43
C THR A 10 22.81 20.27 -53.22
N GLY A 11 22.48 21.13 -52.25
CA GLY A 11 21.24 21.80 -51.84
C GLY A 11 21.32 22.13 -50.34
N THR A 12 22.07 23.17 -49.97
CA THR A 12 22.38 23.52 -48.57
C THR A 12 21.21 24.19 -47.84
N LYS A 13 20.81 23.65 -46.68
CA LYS A 13 19.94 24.37 -45.72
C LYS A 13 20.26 24.05 -44.25
N GLY A 14 20.51 25.13 -43.50
CA GLY A 14 20.06 25.33 -42.11
C GLY A 14 20.47 24.32 -41.04
N HIS A 15 21.49 24.67 -40.24
CA HIS A 15 21.53 24.21 -38.85
C HIS A 15 20.32 24.78 -38.08
N SER A 16 19.60 23.92 -37.37
CA SER A 16 18.83 24.33 -36.19
C SER A 16 19.06 23.29 -35.10
N GLU A 17 19.64 23.73 -33.99
CA GLU A 17 20.12 22.84 -32.94
C GLU A 17 18.96 22.47 -32.01
N ALA A 18 18.31 21.34 -32.30
CA ALA A 18 17.13 20.89 -31.59
C ALA A 18 17.48 20.40 -30.17
N THR A 19 17.55 21.32 -29.20
CA THR A 19 17.86 21.06 -27.79
C THR A 19 16.85 20.08 -27.15
N ARG A 20 17.11 18.78 -27.27
CA ARG A 20 16.32 17.72 -26.62
C ARG A 20 16.43 17.89 -25.11
N ARG A 21 15.37 18.42 -24.49
CA ARG A 21 15.22 18.48 -23.02
C ARG A 21 15.09 17.06 -22.46
N VAL A 22 16.23 16.47 -22.08
CA VAL A 22 16.29 15.22 -21.34
C VAL A 22 15.60 15.41 -20.00
N CYS A 23 14.57 14.61 -19.72
CA CYS A 23 13.99 14.54 -18.37
C CYS A 23 14.98 13.83 -17.46
N VAL A 24 15.62 14.59 -16.56
CA VAL A 24 16.63 14.06 -15.63
C VAL A 24 15.94 13.20 -14.57
N PHE A 25 16.32 11.92 -14.50
CA PHE A 25 16.00 11.05 -13.38
C PHE A 25 16.97 11.31 -12.23
N GLY A 26 16.53 11.12 -10.98
CA GLY A 26 17.37 11.29 -9.79
C GLY A 26 18.52 10.28 -9.64
N VAL A 27 18.71 9.38 -10.62
CA VAL A 27 19.94 8.61 -10.85
C VAL A 27 20.30 8.86 -12.32
N PRO A 28 21.57 9.17 -12.65
CA PRO A 28 21.99 9.29 -14.04
C PRO A 28 21.80 7.93 -14.73
N VAL A 29 21.54 7.94 -16.04
CA VAL A 29 21.28 6.75 -16.91
C VAL A 29 22.49 5.79 -17.00
N GLN A 30 23.52 6.04 -16.19
CA GLN A 30 24.87 5.48 -16.22
C GLN A 30 25.09 4.37 -15.18
N THR A 31 24.16 4.13 -14.25
CA THR A 31 24.30 3.07 -13.23
C THR A 31 23.54 1.78 -13.54
N CYS A 32 22.62 1.74 -14.51
CA CYS A 32 22.00 0.47 -14.93
C CYS A 32 22.97 -0.35 -15.82
N PRO A 33 22.97 -1.69 -15.72
CA PRO A 33 23.78 -2.55 -16.59
C PRO A 33 23.41 -2.41 -18.07
N MET A 34 24.35 -2.71 -18.96
CA MET A 34 24.11 -2.68 -20.40
C MET A 34 23.23 -3.86 -20.84
N VAL A 35 22.35 -3.58 -21.81
CA VAL A 35 21.44 -4.54 -22.44
C VAL A 35 21.72 -4.61 -23.95
N HIS A 36 21.39 -5.74 -24.58
CA HIS A 36 21.59 -5.97 -26.00
C HIS A 36 20.24 -5.92 -26.74
N PRO A 37 19.99 -4.92 -27.63
CA PRO A 37 18.67 -4.74 -28.25
C PRO A 37 18.18 -5.91 -29.09
N ASP A 38 19.07 -6.60 -29.81
CA ASP A 38 18.73 -7.70 -30.72
C ASP A 38 18.63 -9.08 -30.03
N MET A 39 18.56 -9.09 -28.69
CA MET A 39 18.62 -10.27 -27.82
C MET A 39 17.55 -10.25 -26.74
N LEU A 40 17.22 -11.44 -26.24
CA LEU A 40 16.45 -11.62 -25.02
C LEU A 40 17.33 -11.30 -23.80
N ASN A 41 17.05 -10.18 -23.13
CA ASN A 41 17.72 -9.75 -21.92
C ASN A 41 17.02 -10.36 -20.70
N VAL A 42 17.76 -11.12 -19.89
CA VAL A 42 17.27 -11.76 -18.67
C VAL A 42 17.84 -11.01 -17.46
N HIS A 43 16.95 -10.29 -16.77
CA HIS A 43 17.29 -9.48 -15.62
C HIS A 43 17.20 -10.34 -14.34
N LEU A 44 18.35 -10.82 -13.86
CA LEU A 44 18.45 -11.55 -12.60
C LEU A 44 18.42 -10.56 -11.42
N VAL A 45 17.37 -10.64 -10.61
CA VAL A 45 17.18 -9.78 -9.43
C VAL A 45 17.42 -10.61 -8.18
N ALA A 46 18.59 -10.45 -7.58
CA ALA A 46 18.95 -11.04 -6.29
C ALA A 46 18.20 -10.30 -5.17
N HIS A 47 17.48 -11.05 -4.33
CA HIS A 47 16.62 -10.53 -3.27
C HIS A 47 16.53 -11.51 -2.09
N THR A 48 16.02 -11.04 -0.96
CA THR A 48 15.49 -11.86 0.14
C THR A 48 14.08 -11.38 0.46
N HIS A 49 13.25 -12.26 1.02
CA HIS A 49 11.99 -11.87 1.65
C HIS A 49 12.11 -12.08 3.17
N ASP A 50 12.17 -10.98 3.92
CA ASP A 50 12.39 -11.02 5.36
C ASP A 50 11.10 -10.64 6.13
N ASP A 51 10.30 -11.61 6.57
CA ASP A 51 9.06 -11.34 7.31
C ASP A 51 9.30 -10.56 8.61
N VAL A 52 8.61 -9.44 8.77
CA VAL A 52 8.65 -8.60 9.98
C VAL A 52 7.73 -9.17 11.07
N GLY A 53 7.88 -10.47 11.34
CA GLY A 53 7.11 -11.26 12.30
C GLY A 53 6.07 -12.17 11.63
N TRP A 54 6.29 -13.49 11.73
CA TRP A 54 5.43 -14.53 11.15
C TRP A 54 5.48 -15.81 12.00
N LEU A 55 6.28 -16.83 11.63
CA LEU A 55 6.52 -18.03 12.46
C LEU A 55 7.41 -17.72 13.68
N LYS A 56 8.30 -16.73 13.53
CA LYS A 56 9.14 -16.18 14.61
C LYS A 56 8.80 -14.70 14.84
N THR A 57 9.20 -14.14 15.97
CA THR A 57 9.09 -12.68 16.20
C THR A 57 10.18 -11.92 15.43
N VAL A 58 9.98 -10.62 15.21
CA VAL A 58 10.95 -9.75 14.52
C VAL A 58 12.35 -9.86 15.11
N ASP A 59 12.46 -9.92 16.44
CA ASP A 59 13.77 -10.00 17.12
C ASP A 59 14.40 -11.39 16.95
N GLN A 60 13.59 -12.45 16.89
CA GLN A 60 14.06 -13.82 16.66
C GLN A 60 14.56 -14.03 15.22
N TYR A 61 13.86 -13.48 14.22
CA TYR A 61 14.34 -13.42 12.84
C TYR A 61 15.60 -12.57 12.69
N PHE A 62 15.68 -11.43 13.37
CA PHE A 62 16.85 -10.55 13.27
C PHE A 62 18.13 -11.23 13.77
N TYR A 63 18.07 -11.87 14.95
CA TYR A 63 19.25 -12.44 15.62
C TYR A 63 19.53 -13.92 15.29
N GLY A 64 18.71 -14.60 14.47
CA GLY A 64 18.90 -16.03 14.15
C GLY A 64 18.47 -16.98 15.28
N ILE A 65 17.53 -16.56 16.13
CA ILE A 65 17.04 -17.33 17.28
C ILE A 65 15.88 -18.23 16.82
N HIS A 66 15.69 -19.38 17.48
CA HIS A 66 14.68 -20.39 17.16
C HIS A 66 14.74 -20.91 15.70
N ASN A 67 15.95 -21.20 15.21
CA ASN A 67 16.16 -21.81 13.90
C ASN A 67 15.66 -23.28 13.81
N ASP A 68 15.15 -23.85 14.90
CA ASP A 68 14.35 -25.07 14.97
C ASP A 68 12.88 -24.87 14.54
N VAL A 69 12.36 -23.64 14.59
CA VAL A 69 11.02 -23.27 14.08
C VAL A 69 11.11 -22.88 12.60
N GLN A 70 12.03 -21.97 12.26
CA GLN A 70 12.37 -21.60 10.89
C GLN A 70 13.81 -21.07 10.89
N HIS A 71 14.68 -21.65 10.05
CA HIS A 71 16.07 -21.22 9.92
C HIS A 71 16.15 -19.88 9.19
N ALA A 72 16.51 -18.82 9.91
CA ALA A 72 16.56 -17.45 9.39
C ALA A 72 17.21 -16.47 10.37
N GLY A 73 18.30 -15.81 9.96
CA GLY A 73 19.03 -14.78 10.72
C GLY A 73 19.35 -13.53 9.90
N VAL A 74 18.46 -12.54 9.87
CA VAL A 74 18.50 -11.37 8.97
C VAL A 74 19.78 -10.51 9.11
N GLN A 75 20.37 -10.43 10.31
CA GLN A 75 21.66 -9.74 10.49
C GLN A 75 22.78 -10.35 9.62
N TYR A 76 22.81 -11.67 9.49
CA TYR A 76 23.82 -12.40 8.72
C TYR A 76 23.55 -12.33 7.21
N ILE A 77 22.26 -12.25 6.80
CA ILE A 77 21.87 -11.94 5.42
C ILE A 77 22.50 -10.60 5.01
N LEU A 78 22.25 -9.53 5.77
CA LEU A 78 22.77 -8.19 5.47
C LEU A 78 24.31 -8.14 5.51
N ASP A 79 24.95 -8.70 6.54
CA ASP A 79 26.42 -8.75 6.64
C ASP A 79 27.06 -9.48 5.45
N SER A 80 26.51 -10.63 5.05
CA SER A 80 27.08 -11.45 3.97
C SER A 80 26.76 -10.89 2.57
N VAL A 81 25.59 -10.24 2.37
CA VAL A 81 25.25 -9.51 1.15
C VAL A 81 26.20 -8.34 0.93
N ILE A 82 26.40 -7.47 1.93
CA ILE A 82 27.31 -6.31 1.80
C ILE A 82 28.74 -6.80 1.53
N SER A 83 29.20 -7.82 2.25
CA SER A 83 30.50 -8.46 2.00
C SER A 83 30.62 -9.02 0.58
N SER A 84 29.55 -9.62 0.05
CA SER A 84 29.53 -10.21 -1.31
C SER A 84 29.44 -9.16 -2.41
N LEU A 85 28.79 -8.01 -2.17
CA LEU A 85 28.77 -6.89 -3.10
C LEU A 85 30.15 -6.22 -3.22
N LEU A 86 30.96 -6.19 -2.15
CA LEU A 86 32.33 -5.66 -2.21
C LEU A 86 33.28 -6.46 -3.13
N VAL A 87 33.03 -7.76 -3.33
CA VAL A 87 33.95 -8.67 -4.05
C VAL A 87 33.96 -8.46 -5.57
N GLU A 88 32.81 -8.20 -6.19
CA GLU A 88 32.67 -8.15 -7.65
C GLU A 88 31.72 -6.99 -8.07
N PRO A 89 32.20 -5.94 -8.75
CA PRO A 89 31.44 -4.72 -9.07
C PRO A 89 30.14 -4.91 -9.87
N THR A 90 29.99 -5.99 -10.64
CA THR A 90 28.77 -6.25 -11.42
C THR A 90 27.61 -6.75 -10.57
N ARG A 91 27.86 -7.38 -9.41
CA ARG A 91 26.84 -7.90 -8.50
C ARG A 91 25.91 -6.79 -7.99
N ARG A 92 24.63 -7.13 -7.80
CA ARG A 92 23.58 -6.26 -7.25
C ARG A 92 22.66 -7.02 -6.33
N PHE A 93 21.97 -6.31 -5.44
CA PHE A 93 20.95 -6.84 -4.55
C PHE A 93 19.84 -5.81 -4.34
N ILE A 94 18.61 -6.27 -4.08
CA ILE A 94 17.53 -5.41 -3.58
C ILE A 94 17.18 -5.73 -2.13
N TYR A 95 16.82 -4.69 -1.37
CA TYR A 95 16.33 -4.84 0.01
C TYR A 95 15.07 -4.02 0.23
N VAL A 96 14.18 -4.48 1.13
CA VAL A 96 12.78 -4.04 1.15
C VAL A 96 12.30 -3.59 2.53
N GLU A 97 12.46 -4.40 3.57
CA GLU A 97 11.88 -4.18 4.90
C GLU A 97 12.75 -3.25 5.76
N ILE A 98 12.42 -1.95 5.76
CA ILE A 98 13.24 -0.94 6.47
C ILE A 98 13.19 -1.12 8.00
N ALA A 99 12.22 -1.86 8.55
CA ALA A 99 12.27 -2.33 9.94
C ALA A 99 13.56 -3.09 10.26
N PHE A 100 13.96 -4.06 9.43
CA PHE A 100 15.20 -4.83 9.64
C PHE A 100 16.43 -4.04 9.24
N PHE A 101 16.40 -3.37 8.08
CA PHE A 101 17.56 -2.61 7.62
C PHE A 101 17.96 -1.52 8.60
N SER A 102 17.00 -0.77 9.17
CA SER A 102 17.28 0.28 10.15
C SER A 102 17.83 -0.29 11.46
N ARG A 103 17.36 -1.45 11.92
CA ARG A 103 17.93 -2.15 13.10
C ARG A 103 19.39 -2.51 12.88
N TRP A 104 19.70 -3.15 11.76
CA TRP A 104 21.07 -3.50 11.36
C TRP A 104 21.95 -2.24 11.24
N TRP A 105 21.47 -1.22 10.55
CA TRP A 105 22.18 0.04 10.29
C TRP A 105 22.69 0.75 11.56
N HIS A 106 21.87 0.79 12.62
CA HIS A 106 22.25 1.42 13.90
C HIS A 106 23.29 0.61 14.69
N GLN A 107 23.55 -0.65 14.33
CA GLN A 107 24.61 -1.48 14.92
C GLN A 107 25.93 -1.36 14.14
N GLN A 108 25.92 -0.75 12.94
CA GLN A 108 27.08 -0.68 12.06
C GLN A 108 28.10 0.40 12.42
N THR A 109 29.37 0.12 12.14
CA THR A 109 30.44 1.11 12.25
C THR A 109 30.32 2.18 11.17
N ASN A 110 30.85 3.39 11.42
CA ASN A 110 30.91 4.47 10.43
C ASN A 110 31.57 4.03 9.10
N ALA A 111 32.55 3.12 9.16
CA ALA A 111 33.22 2.59 7.97
C ALA A 111 32.29 1.68 7.15
N THR A 112 31.54 0.78 7.80
CA THR A 112 30.51 -0.03 7.14
C THR A 112 29.40 0.87 6.57
N GLN A 113 28.98 1.90 7.31
CA GLN A 113 27.95 2.83 6.87
C GLN A 113 28.34 3.60 5.58
N GLU A 114 29.59 4.06 5.46
CA GLU A 114 30.05 4.67 4.19
C GLU A 114 30.17 3.67 3.05
N VAL A 115 30.65 2.44 3.30
CA VAL A 115 30.64 1.36 2.30
C VAL A 115 29.22 1.12 1.74
N VAL A 116 28.21 1.13 2.62
CA VAL A 116 26.82 0.95 2.21
C VAL A 116 26.28 2.18 1.48
N ARG A 117 26.61 3.41 1.91
CA ARG A 117 26.28 4.65 1.17
C ARG A 117 26.87 4.63 -0.24
N ASP A 118 28.10 4.14 -0.40
CA ASP A 118 28.76 3.98 -1.70
C ASP A 118 28.06 2.92 -2.57
N LEU A 119 27.69 1.76 -2.01
CA LEU A 119 26.95 0.71 -2.73
C LEU A 119 25.55 1.18 -3.17
N VAL A 120 24.86 1.98 -2.36
CA VAL A 120 23.57 2.60 -2.69
C VAL A 120 23.75 3.66 -3.78
N ARG A 121 24.74 4.54 -3.66
CA ARG A 121 25.05 5.57 -4.67
C ARG A 121 25.45 4.99 -6.04
N GLN A 122 26.06 3.80 -6.06
CA GLN A 122 26.36 3.05 -7.28
C GLN A 122 25.14 2.31 -7.87
N GLY A 123 24.00 2.27 -7.17
CA GLY A 123 22.83 1.49 -7.56
C GLY A 123 23.05 -0.03 -7.48
N ARG A 124 23.92 -0.47 -6.58
CA ARG A 124 24.30 -1.88 -6.38
C ARG A 124 23.56 -2.54 -5.22
N LEU A 125 23.28 -1.76 -4.19
CA LEU A 125 22.19 -2.03 -3.26
C LEU A 125 21.04 -1.08 -3.63
N GLU A 126 19.90 -1.60 -4.08
CA GLU A 126 18.71 -0.80 -4.39
C GLU A 126 17.60 -1.08 -3.37
N PHE A 127 17.12 -0.03 -2.69
CA PHE A 127 15.93 -0.15 -1.87
C PHE A 127 14.70 -0.22 -2.77
N ALA A 128 14.04 -1.39 -2.77
CA ALA A 128 12.75 -1.60 -3.41
C ALA A 128 11.65 -1.53 -2.35
N ASN A 129 10.45 -1.10 -2.73
CA ASN A 129 9.42 -0.62 -1.79
C ASN A 129 9.86 0.53 -0.87
N GLY A 130 10.60 0.23 0.21
CA GLY A 130 11.11 1.15 1.23
C GLY A 130 10.12 1.60 2.29
N GLY A 131 9.03 0.85 2.48
CA GLY A 131 8.21 0.97 3.69
C GLY A 131 8.93 0.39 4.91
N TRP A 132 8.40 0.65 6.10
CA TRP A 132 8.84 -0.08 7.29
C TRP A 132 8.64 -1.59 7.14
N VAL A 133 7.54 -2.00 6.49
CA VAL A 133 7.19 -3.38 6.14
C VAL A 133 6.66 -3.46 4.70
N MET A 134 6.70 -4.66 4.11
CA MET A 134 5.82 -5.00 2.99
C MET A 134 4.40 -5.21 3.55
N ASN A 135 3.53 -4.22 3.43
CA ASN A 135 2.22 -4.28 4.08
C ASN A 135 1.24 -5.19 3.31
N ASP A 136 0.44 -5.95 4.05
CA ASP A 136 -0.81 -6.50 3.51
C ASP A 136 -1.66 -5.37 2.89
N GLU A 137 -2.27 -5.63 1.75
CA GLU A 137 -3.10 -4.68 1.01
C GLU A 137 -4.59 -4.87 1.27
N ALA A 138 -5.00 -5.88 2.04
CA ALA A 138 -6.38 -6.10 2.39
C ALA A 138 -6.80 -5.44 3.71
N ALA A 139 -6.06 -5.70 4.80
CA ALA A 139 -6.44 -5.40 6.19
C ALA A 139 -6.04 -4.02 6.69
N THR A 140 -5.30 -3.30 5.87
CA THR A 140 -4.64 -2.07 6.24
C THR A 140 -5.51 -0.88 5.86
N HIS A 141 -5.89 -0.08 6.85
CA HIS A 141 -6.50 1.22 6.58
C HIS A 141 -5.47 2.13 5.88
N TYR A 142 -5.88 2.91 4.88
CA TYR A 142 -4.97 3.72 4.06
C TYR A 142 -4.04 4.65 4.88
N GLY A 143 -4.52 5.17 6.02
CA GLY A 143 -3.68 5.94 6.94
C GLY A 143 -2.46 5.16 7.47
N ALA A 144 -2.65 3.91 7.87
CA ALA A 144 -1.56 3.05 8.34
C ALA A 144 -0.56 2.68 7.22
N ILE A 145 -1.05 2.48 6.00
CA ILE A 145 -0.22 2.31 4.79
C ILE A 145 0.65 3.56 4.57
N ILE A 146 0.04 4.74 4.64
CA ILE A 146 0.75 6.02 4.46
C ILE A 146 1.82 6.19 5.54
N ASP A 147 1.50 5.95 6.81
CA ASP A 147 2.43 6.22 7.92
C ASP A 147 3.58 5.20 8.00
N GLN A 148 3.34 3.90 7.74
CA GLN A 148 4.42 2.91 7.67
C GLN A 148 5.38 3.20 6.50
N MET A 149 4.83 3.61 5.34
CA MET A 149 5.63 4.07 4.21
C MET A 149 6.39 5.37 4.51
N THR A 150 5.79 6.28 5.28
CA THR A 150 6.43 7.54 5.68
C THR A 150 7.62 7.29 6.61
N LEU A 151 7.49 6.37 7.57
CA LEU A 151 8.56 6.02 8.49
C LEU A 151 9.77 5.43 7.77
N GLY A 152 9.56 4.42 6.92
CA GLY A 152 10.64 3.80 6.13
C GLY A 152 11.29 4.75 5.13
N LEU A 153 10.48 5.49 4.36
CA LEU A 153 11.01 6.42 3.35
C LEU A 153 11.67 7.66 3.95
N ARG A 154 11.26 8.10 5.15
CA ARG A 154 11.97 9.13 5.90
C ARG A 154 13.34 8.62 6.32
N PHE A 155 13.44 7.44 6.93
CA PHE A 155 14.73 6.86 7.33
C PHE A 155 15.69 6.76 6.14
N LEU A 156 15.21 6.33 4.96
CA LEU A 156 16.02 6.26 3.74
C LEU A 156 16.49 7.64 3.25
N GLU A 157 15.62 8.65 3.26
CA GLU A 157 15.99 10.01 2.83
C GLU A 157 16.94 10.68 3.84
N ASP A 158 16.71 10.51 5.15
CA ASP A 158 17.58 11.04 6.22
C ASP A 158 18.97 10.35 6.23
N THR A 159 19.08 9.10 5.74
CA THR A 159 20.33 8.29 5.76
C THR A 159 21.13 8.32 4.45
N PHE A 160 20.43 8.34 3.30
CA PHE A 160 20.99 8.19 1.95
C PHE A 160 20.53 9.29 0.97
N GLY A 161 19.57 10.14 1.36
CA GLY A 161 18.96 11.14 0.49
C GLY A 161 18.38 10.57 -0.81
N LYS A 162 18.43 11.37 -1.87
CA LYS A 162 17.99 11.04 -3.23
C LYS A 162 18.51 9.69 -3.77
N ASP A 163 19.68 9.23 -3.31
CA ASP A 163 20.38 8.07 -3.87
C ASP A 163 19.73 6.77 -3.36
N GLY A 164 19.30 6.75 -2.09
CA GLY A 164 18.53 5.64 -1.51
C GLY A 164 17.03 5.66 -1.82
N ARG A 165 16.52 6.63 -2.60
CA ARG A 165 15.08 6.83 -2.82
C ARG A 165 14.45 5.72 -3.70
N PRO A 166 13.51 4.89 -3.17
CA PRO A 166 12.95 3.74 -3.89
C PRO A 166 12.12 4.09 -5.13
N ARG A 167 12.46 3.49 -6.27
CA ARG A 167 11.83 3.76 -7.58
C ARG A 167 10.66 2.85 -7.91
N VAL A 168 10.73 1.61 -7.42
CA VAL A 168 9.76 0.55 -7.68
C VAL A 168 9.21 0.04 -6.35
N ALA A 169 7.93 -0.34 -6.32
CA ALA A 169 7.36 -1.05 -5.18
C ALA A 169 7.63 -2.55 -5.33
N TRP A 170 7.88 -3.23 -4.21
CA TRP A 170 8.09 -4.68 -4.16
C TRP A 170 7.09 -5.23 -3.16
N HIS A 171 6.10 -5.94 -3.69
CA HIS A 171 4.91 -6.43 -2.99
C HIS A 171 4.70 -7.86 -3.55
N ILE A 172 5.55 -8.77 -3.10
CA ILE A 172 5.67 -10.14 -3.63
C ILE A 172 4.75 -11.13 -2.92
N ASP A 173 4.73 -11.11 -1.59
CA ASP A 173 3.93 -12.01 -0.74
C ASP A 173 2.65 -11.42 -0.10
N PRO A 174 2.28 -10.12 -0.18
CA PRO A 174 0.94 -9.70 0.23
C PRO A 174 -0.08 -10.57 -0.47
N PHE A 175 -0.97 -11.18 0.30
CA PHE A 175 -2.03 -12.00 -0.24
C PHE A 175 -2.95 -11.05 -1.03
N GLY A 176 -2.67 -11.00 -2.35
CA GLY A 176 -3.20 -10.10 -3.38
C GLY A 176 -3.13 -8.60 -3.07
N HIS A 177 -3.72 -7.82 -4.00
CA HIS A 177 -3.35 -6.41 -4.18
C HIS A 177 -4.54 -5.47 -4.36
N SER A 178 -4.51 -4.31 -3.73
CA SER A 178 -5.63 -3.38 -3.67
C SER A 178 -5.51 -2.22 -4.67
N ARG A 179 -6.66 -1.59 -4.97
CA ARG A 179 -6.65 -0.39 -5.84
C ARG A 179 -6.04 0.80 -5.13
N GLU A 180 -6.27 0.91 -3.82
CA GLU A 180 -5.76 2.01 -3.02
C GLU A 180 -4.23 1.90 -2.85
N GLN A 181 -3.62 0.71 -2.69
CA GLN A 181 -2.15 0.60 -2.60
C GLN A 181 -1.46 1.18 -3.86
N ALA A 182 -1.94 0.82 -5.05
CA ALA A 182 -1.43 1.37 -6.31
C ALA A 182 -1.68 2.89 -6.43
N SER A 183 -2.84 3.36 -5.96
CA SER A 183 -3.20 4.79 -5.89
C SER A 183 -2.27 5.57 -4.94
N LEU A 184 -2.00 5.02 -3.76
CA LEU A 184 -1.13 5.59 -2.72
C LEU A 184 0.33 5.60 -3.18
N PHE A 185 0.82 4.54 -3.82
CA PHE A 185 2.17 4.53 -4.40
C PHE A 185 2.33 5.55 -5.54
N ALA A 186 1.30 5.72 -6.38
CA ALA A 186 1.29 6.76 -7.42
C ALA A 186 1.20 8.20 -6.86
N GLN A 187 0.93 8.39 -5.55
CA GLN A 187 0.91 9.69 -4.85
C GLN A 187 2.12 9.89 -3.90
N GLY A 188 2.62 8.82 -3.29
CA GLY A 188 3.81 8.82 -2.43
C GLY A 188 5.11 8.89 -3.21
N ARG A 189 5.17 8.28 -4.41
CA ARG A 189 6.35 8.36 -5.30
C ARG A 189 6.26 9.50 -6.32
N SER A 190 5.12 10.18 -6.44
CA SER A 190 4.92 11.24 -7.44
C SER A 190 3.82 12.24 -7.07
N GLY A 191 4.07 13.54 -7.25
CA GLY A 191 3.03 14.58 -7.16
C GLY A 191 1.87 14.30 -8.11
N ALA A 192 0.62 14.58 -7.66
CA ALA A 192 -0.60 13.85 -8.04
C ALA A 192 -0.89 13.56 -9.53
N GLN A 193 -1.72 12.53 -9.72
CA GLN A 193 -2.39 12.06 -10.95
C GLN A 193 -1.51 11.51 -12.10
N GLY A 194 -1.96 10.37 -12.64
CA GLY A 194 -1.26 9.56 -13.63
C GLY A 194 -0.81 8.21 -13.04
N LEU A 195 -0.88 7.15 -13.85
CA LEU A 195 -0.50 5.81 -13.41
C LEU A 195 1.03 5.66 -13.45
N LEU A 196 1.65 5.54 -12.29
CA LEU A 196 2.90 4.80 -12.21
C LEU A 196 2.50 3.32 -12.21
N LEU A 197 2.94 2.53 -13.19
CA LEU A 197 3.17 1.12 -12.90
C LEU A 197 4.37 1.04 -11.96
N SER A 198 4.11 1.21 -10.66
CA SER A 198 4.67 0.24 -9.73
C SER A 198 4.25 -1.12 -10.27
N LEU A 199 5.18 -1.87 -10.83
CA LEU A 199 4.98 -3.31 -11.01
C LEU A 199 4.82 -3.86 -9.60
N VAL A 200 3.57 -4.07 -9.21
CA VAL A 200 3.22 -4.84 -8.02
C VAL A 200 3.53 -6.27 -8.41
N TRP A 201 4.71 -6.73 -7.97
CA TRP A 201 5.35 -7.97 -8.40
C TRP A 201 4.68 -9.19 -7.78
N HIS A 202 3.40 -9.39 -8.11
CA HIS A 202 2.58 -10.43 -7.51
C HIS A 202 3.15 -11.84 -7.73
N ALA A 203 3.15 -12.64 -6.67
CA ALA A 203 3.32 -14.09 -6.70
C ALA A 203 2.55 -14.76 -7.87
N GLY A 204 1.29 -14.39 -8.10
CA GLY A 204 0.47 -14.92 -9.19
C GLY A 204 0.66 -14.28 -10.58
N VAL A 205 1.66 -13.42 -10.77
CA VAL A 205 2.04 -12.82 -12.08
C VAL A 205 3.46 -13.22 -12.51
N LEU A 206 4.36 -13.44 -11.55
CA LEU A 206 5.67 -14.03 -11.82
C LEU A 206 5.53 -15.55 -12.06
N PRO A 207 6.31 -16.16 -12.98
CA PRO A 207 6.14 -17.58 -13.32
C PRO A 207 6.34 -18.57 -12.17
N ASN A 208 7.19 -18.23 -11.19
CA ASN A 208 7.63 -19.11 -10.11
C ASN A 208 7.32 -18.53 -8.72
N ILE A 209 6.23 -17.73 -8.61
CA ILE A 209 6.04 -16.84 -7.46
C ILE A 209 7.27 -15.90 -7.39
N TYR A 210 7.82 -15.58 -6.22
CA TYR A 210 9.05 -14.78 -6.08
C TYR A 210 10.31 -15.65 -5.92
N ASN A 211 10.22 -16.96 -6.13
CA ASN A 211 11.34 -17.90 -6.00
C ASN A 211 12.31 -17.81 -7.19
N PRO A 212 13.54 -18.37 -7.06
CA PRO A 212 14.31 -18.81 -8.23
C PRO A 212 13.49 -19.76 -9.11
N PRO A 213 13.81 -19.87 -10.41
CA PRO A 213 13.37 -21.01 -11.21
C PRO A 213 13.89 -22.34 -10.62
N GLU A 214 13.17 -23.43 -10.90
CA GLU A 214 13.58 -24.78 -10.47
C GLU A 214 15.04 -25.09 -10.82
N LYS A 215 15.73 -25.85 -9.96
CA LYS A 215 17.14 -26.24 -10.11
C LYS A 215 18.17 -25.10 -9.99
N LEU A 216 17.74 -23.86 -9.70
CA LEU A 216 18.61 -22.68 -9.59
C LEU A 216 18.59 -22.04 -8.20
N CYS A 217 18.20 -22.78 -7.15
CA CYS A 217 18.30 -22.29 -5.77
C CYS A 217 19.65 -22.63 -5.13
N TRP A 218 20.49 -21.62 -4.90
CA TRP A 218 21.85 -21.81 -4.36
C TRP A 218 22.03 -21.27 -2.94
N ASP A 219 20.96 -21.37 -2.14
CA ASP A 219 20.97 -21.05 -0.72
C ASP A 219 21.53 -22.19 0.15
N THR A 220 21.87 -21.91 1.40
CA THR A 220 22.22 -22.93 2.40
C THR A 220 21.08 -23.89 2.72
N LEU A 221 19.83 -23.46 2.53
CA LEU A 221 18.63 -24.27 2.74
C LEU A 221 18.20 -25.09 1.51
N CYS A 222 18.85 -24.90 0.36
CA CYS A 222 18.44 -25.52 -0.90
C CYS A 222 19.26 -26.77 -1.28
N ALA A 223 18.59 -27.71 -1.96
CA ALA A 223 19.16 -29.00 -2.35
C ALA A 223 19.67 -29.06 -3.81
N ASP A 224 19.53 -27.96 -4.56
CA ASP A 224 19.98 -27.90 -5.96
C ASP A 224 21.51 -27.95 -6.05
N LYS A 225 22.03 -28.60 -7.11
CA LYS A 225 23.48 -28.70 -7.28
C LYS A 225 24.09 -27.31 -7.56
N PRO A 226 25.22 -26.96 -6.91
CA PRO A 226 26.01 -25.80 -7.31
C PRO A 226 26.61 -26.02 -8.70
N PHE A 227 27.13 -24.94 -9.27
CA PHE A 227 27.69 -24.90 -10.60
C PHE A 227 29.11 -25.50 -10.63
N VAL A 228 29.31 -26.59 -11.37
CA VAL A 228 30.59 -27.35 -11.43
C VAL A 228 31.16 -27.31 -12.85
N GLU A 229 32.24 -26.54 -13.00
CA GLU A 229 32.93 -26.31 -14.28
C GLU A 229 34.06 -27.30 -14.58
N ASP A 230 34.58 -28.02 -13.59
CA ASP A 230 35.67 -28.97 -13.82
C ASP A 230 35.16 -30.24 -14.51
N ARG A 231 35.44 -30.33 -15.82
CA ARG A 231 35.14 -31.49 -16.69
C ARG A 231 35.79 -32.82 -16.25
N ARG A 232 36.66 -32.81 -15.23
CA ARG A 232 37.23 -34.02 -14.61
C ARG A 232 36.45 -34.48 -13.38
N SER A 233 35.58 -33.64 -12.83
CA SER A 233 34.71 -33.99 -11.72
C SER A 233 33.56 -34.89 -12.21
N PRO A 234 33.19 -35.96 -11.48
CA PRO A 234 31.97 -36.71 -11.78
C PRO A 234 30.69 -35.87 -11.57
N GLU A 235 30.80 -34.72 -10.89
CA GLU A 235 29.71 -33.77 -10.64
C GLU A 235 29.61 -32.65 -11.70
N TYR A 236 30.38 -32.70 -12.79
CA TYR A 236 30.33 -31.69 -13.86
C TYR A 236 28.92 -31.53 -14.44
N ASN A 237 28.34 -30.34 -14.26
CA ASN A 237 26.97 -30.02 -14.67
C ASN A 237 26.86 -28.70 -15.47
N ALA A 238 27.95 -27.96 -15.65
CA ALA A 238 27.97 -26.62 -16.25
C ALA A 238 27.24 -26.54 -17.61
N GLU A 239 27.43 -27.54 -18.46
CA GLU A 239 26.86 -27.60 -19.80
C GLU A 239 25.37 -27.97 -19.80
N GLU A 240 24.94 -28.82 -18.85
CA GLU A 240 23.52 -29.13 -18.64
C GLU A 240 22.78 -27.90 -18.11
N LEU A 241 23.31 -27.23 -17.08
CA LEU A 241 22.70 -26.04 -16.47
C LEU A 241 22.59 -24.87 -17.45
N VAL A 242 23.59 -24.62 -18.29
CA VAL A 242 23.53 -23.58 -19.34
C VAL A 242 22.47 -23.90 -20.39
N ASN A 243 22.39 -25.15 -20.85
CA ASN A 243 21.38 -25.56 -21.82
C ASN A 243 19.96 -25.51 -21.23
N TYR A 244 19.79 -25.93 -19.98
CA TYR A 244 18.53 -25.79 -19.23
C TYR A 244 18.12 -24.31 -19.10
N PHE A 245 19.03 -23.44 -18.65
CA PHE A 245 18.74 -22.02 -18.50
C PHE A 245 18.37 -21.34 -19.83
N LEU A 246 19.08 -21.67 -20.92
CA LEU A 246 18.75 -21.13 -22.25
C LEU A 246 17.34 -21.54 -22.72
N GLN A 247 16.92 -22.79 -22.47
CA GLN A 247 15.57 -23.26 -22.77
C GLN A 247 14.53 -22.56 -21.89
N LEU A 248 14.77 -22.51 -20.58
CA LEU A 248 13.93 -21.83 -19.59
C LEU A 248 13.70 -20.35 -19.93
N ALA A 249 14.77 -19.60 -20.16
CA ALA A 249 14.70 -18.18 -20.51
C ALA A 249 13.93 -17.97 -21.83
N THR A 250 14.21 -18.79 -22.84
CA THR A 250 13.52 -18.72 -24.15
C THR A 250 12.03 -19.06 -24.03
N ALA A 251 11.66 -20.03 -23.19
CA ALA A 251 10.27 -20.37 -22.92
C ALA A 251 9.55 -19.25 -22.15
N GLN A 252 10.15 -18.75 -21.05
CA GLN A 252 9.60 -17.63 -20.29
C GLN A 252 9.41 -16.39 -21.18
N GLY A 253 10.37 -16.09 -22.06
CA GLY A 253 10.32 -14.96 -22.99
C GLY A 253 9.09 -14.95 -23.91
N GLN A 254 8.50 -16.10 -24.24
CA GLN A 254 7.29 -16.19 -25.07
C GLN A 254 6.03 -15.63 -24.36
N HIS A 255 6.06 -15.51 -23.03
CA HIS A 255 4.97 -14.93 -22.24
C HIS A 255 5.13 -13.41 -22.01
N PHE A 256 6.28 -12.83 -22.39
CA PHE A 256 6.61 -11.42 -22.16
C PHE A 256 6.41 -10.59 -23.44
N ARG A 257 6.02 -9.31 -23.28
CA ARG A 257 5.73 -8.41 -24.42
C ARG A 257 6.95 -7.71 -25.02
N THR A 258 8.13 -7.93 -24.46
CA THR A 258 9.40 -7.35 -24.93
C THR A 258 10.48 -8.42 -24.93
N ASN A 259 11.62 -8.10 -25.52
CA ASN A 259 12.86 -8.84 -25.37
C ASN A 259 13.52 -8.66 -23.99
N HIS A 260 12.79 -8.22 -22.96
CA HIS A 260 13.24 -8.17 -21.57
C HIS A 260 12.37 -9.09 -20.71
N THR A 261 13.03 -9.93 -19.93
CA THR A 261 12.45 -10.83 -18.91
C THR A 261 13.10 -10.57 -17.56
N ILE A 262 12.43 -10.97 -16.49
CA ILE A 262 12.93 -10.88 -15.11
C ILE A 262 12.94 -12.27 -14.48
N MET A 263 13.94 -12.56 -13.67
CA MET A 263 13.97 -13.73 -12.79
C MET A 263 14.35 -13.26 -11.39
N THR A 264 13.47 -13.52 -10.42
CA THR A 264 13.76 -13.40 -9.00
C THR A 264 14.74 -14.50 -8.60
N MET A 265 15.86 -14.14 -7.99
CA MET A 265 16.88 -15.09 -7.53
C MET A 265 16.99 -14.95 -6.01
N GLY A 266 16.09 -15.62 -5.28
CA GLY A 266 15.94 -15.51 -3.83
C GLY A 266 14.54 -15.95 -3.38
N SER A 267 14.32 -16.02 -2.07
CA SER A 267 13.07 -16.43 -1.41
C SER A 267 13.12 -16.05 0.07
N ASP A 268 12.20 -16.58 0.89
CA ASP A 268 12.08 -16.39 2.33
C ASP A 268 13.44 -16.56 3.04
N PHE A 269 13.94 -15.48 3.68
CA PHE A 269 15.16 -15.42 4.48
C PHE A 269 16.43 -16.00 3.83
N GLN A 270 16.51 -15.99 2.50
CA GLN A 270 17.68 -16.46 1.77
C GLN A 270 18.83 -15.45 1.80
N TYR A 271 19.99 -15.86 1.26
CA TYR A 271 21.25 -15.09 1.31
C TYR A 271 21.89 -14.97 2.71
N GLU A 272 21.54 -15.82 3.69
CA GLU A 272 22.27 -15.88 4.97
C GLU A 272 23.76 -16.17 4.76
N ASN A 273 24.08 -16.92 3.69
CA ASN A 273 25.42 -16.97 3.08
C ASN A 273 25.35 -16.54 1.60
N ALA A 274 25.19 -15.23 1.36
CA ALA A 274 25.07 -14.62 0.03
C ALA A 274 26.16 -15.03 -0.97
N ASN A 275 27.36 -15.39 -0.50
CA ASN A 275 28.47 -15.82 -1.34
C ASN A 275 28.18 -17.16 -2.06
N MET A 276 27.29 -18.02 -1.54
CA MET A 276 26.84 -19.22 -2.28
C MET A 276 26.00 -18.82 -3.50
N TRP A 277 24.99 -17.97 -3.31
CA TRP A 277 24.21 -17.40 -4.40
C TRP A 277 25.06 -16.71 -5.46
N PHE A 278 25.82 -15.69 -5.05
CA PHE A 278 26.54 -14.85 -5.98
C PHE A 278 27.60 -15.61 -6.78
N ARG A 279 28.31 -16.59 -6.20
CA ARG A 279 29.30 -17.38 -6.97
C ARG A 279 28.66 -18.24 -8.06
N ASN A 280 27.45 -18.75 -7.86
CA ASN A 280 26.74 -19.52 -8.88
C ASN A 280 26.12 -18.60 -9.94
N LEU A 281 25.55 -17.47 -9.53
CA LEU A 281 25.02 -16.43 -10.43
C LEU A 281 26.10 -15.84 -11.34
N ASP A 282 27.30 -15.55 -10.82
CA ASP A 282 28.44 -15.09 -11.61
C ASP A 282 28.80 -16.07 -12.74
N ARG A 283 28.82 -17.38 -12.45
CA ARG A 283 29.12 -18.43 -13.44
C ARG A 283 28.01 -18.62 -14.46
N LEU A 284 26.75 -18.57 -14.02
CA LEU A 284 25.58 -18.60 -14.90
C LEU A 284 25.65 -17.45 -15.93
N ILE A 285 25.86 -16.22 -15.45
CA ILE A 285 25.98 -15.03 -16.31
C ILE A 285 27.17 -15.19 -17.28
N GLN A 286 28.35 -15.56 -16.77
CA GLN A 286 29.56 -15.70 -17.58
C GLN A 286 29.39 -16.73 -18.70
N LEU A 287 28.86 -17.91 -18.39
CA LEU A 287 28.83 -19.05 -19.30
C LEU A 287 27.65 -19.01 -20.26
N VAL A 288 26.48 -18.50 -19.86
CA VAL A 288 25.35 -18.29 -20.78
C VAL A 288 25.72 -17.21 -21.81
N ASN A 289 26.33 -16.10 -21.38
CA ASN A 289 26.75 -15.05 -22.32
C ASN A 289 27.91 -15.52 -23.24
N ALA A 290 28.76 -16.44 -22.80
CA ALA A 290 29.77 -17.05 -23.66
C ALA A 290 29.15 -17.91 -24.80
N GLN A 291 27.96 -18.50 -24.61
CA GLN A 291 27.26 -19.24 -25.68
C GLN A 291 26.83 -18.37 -26.86
N GLN A 292 26.73 -17.05 -26.69
CA GLN A 292 26.56 -16.11 -27.80
C GLN A 292 27.71 -16.24 -28.81
N GLN A 293 28.95 -16.33 -28.33
CA GLN A 293 30.16 -16.34 -29.15
C GLN A 293 30.46 -17.73 -29.74
N ALA A 294 30.13 -18.79 -29.01
CA ALA A 294 30.37 -20.17 -29.46
C ALA A 294 29.25 -20.72 -30.37
N ASN A 295 27.99 -20.51 -30.00
CA ASN A 295 26.82 -21.20 -30.57
C ASN A 295 25.75 -20.24 -31.12
N GLY A 296 26.00 -18.92 -31.14
CA GLY A 296 25.08 -17.93 -31.73
C GLY A 296 23.81 -17.69 -30.92
N SER A 297 23.80 -18.01 -29.62
CA SER A 297 22.66 -17.74 -28.73
C SER A 297 22.30 -16.25 -28.72
N ARG A 298 21.00 -15.95 -28.68
CA ARG A 298 20.45 -14.58 -28.57
C ARG A 298 19.89 -14.28 -27.19
N VAL A 299 20.47 -14.88 -26.15
CA VAL A 299 20.13 -14.61 -24.75
C VAL A 299 21.30 -13.87 -24.10
N ASN A 300 21.00 -12.74 -23.46
CA ASN A 300 21.92 -11.94 -22.66
C ASN A 300 21.45 -11.96 -21.19
N VAL A 301 22.31 -12.37 -20.27
CA VAL A 301 21.99 -12.49 -18.84
C VAL A 301 22.76 -11.43 -18.06
N LEU A 302 22.08 -10.75 -17.13
CA LEU A 302 22.67 -9.69 -16.32
C LEU A 302 22.11 -9.71 -14.90
N TYR A 303 22.96 -9.42 -13.91
CA TYR A 303 22.47 -8.85 -12.64
C TYR A 303 21.66 -7.60 -12.94
N SER A 304 20.57 -7.37 -12.22
CA SER A 304 19.74 -6.18 -12.41
C SER A 304 18.98 -5.80 -11.16
N THR A 305 18.15 -4.76 -11.29
CA THR A 305 17.17 -4.35 -10.28
C THR A 305 15.81 -4.15 -10.93
N PRO A 306 14.70 -4.18 -10.16
CA PRO A 306 13.36 -3.90 -10.69
C PRO A 306 13.25 -2.53 -11.34
N ALA A 307 13.98 -1.52 -10.83
CA ALA A 307 14.02 -0.20 -11.47
C ALA A 307 14.72 -0.23 -12.84
N CYS A 308 15.85 -0.92 -12.97
CA CYS A 308 16.53 -1.05 -14.27
C CYS A 308 15.70 -1.87 -15.28
N TYR A 309 14.99 -2.91 -14.84
CA TYR A 309 14.05 -3.65 -15.71
C TYR A 309 12.88 -2.75 -16.17
N LEU A 310 12.21 -2.03 -15.24
CA LEU A 310 11.10 -1.13 -15.57
C LEU A 310 11.54 0.04 -16.49
N TRP A 311 12.78 0.48 -16.36
CA TRP A 311 13.38 1.50 -17.22
C TRP A 311 13.49 1.05 -18.68
N GLU A 312 13.97 -0.17 -18.94
CA GLU A 312 14.00 -0.71 -20.31
C GLU A 312 12.59 -0.94 -20.87
N LEU A 313 11.65 -1.45 -20.06
CA LEU A 313 10.23 -1.54 -20.47
C LEU A 313 9.62 -0.18 -20.85
N ASN A 314 10.03 0.91 -20.20
CA ASN A 314 9.52 2.24 -20.55
C ASN A 314 10.08 2.75 -21.89
N LYS A 315 11.35 2.44 -22.21
CA LYS A 315 11.92 2.73 -23.54
C LYS A 315 11.19 1.97 -24.66
N ALA A 316 10.70 0.76 -24.37
CA ALA A 316 9.93 -0.06 -25.31
C ALA A 316 8.51 0.50 -25.62
N ASN A 317 8.06 1.54 -24.91
CA ASN A 317 6.84 2.32 -25.22
C ASN A 317 5.55 1.47 -25.39
N LEU A 318 5.39 0.45 -24.54
CA LEU A 318 4.23 -0.46 -24.56
C LEU A 318 2.94 0.16 -23.98
N THR A 319 1.80 -0.30 -24.48
CA THR A 319 0.48 -0.06 -23.88
C THR A 319 0.13 -1.16 -22.85
N CYS A 320 -0.47 -0.78 -21.72
CA CYS A 320 -0.70 -1.65 -20.55
C CYS A 320 -2.18 -2.04 -20.33
N LEU A 321 -2.43 -3.02 -19.45
CA LEU A 321 -3.74 -3.53 -19.00
C LEU A 321 -3.78 -3.64 -17.45
N TYR A 322 -4.95 -3.86 -16.83
CA TYR A 322 -5.20 -3.71 -15.38
C TYR A 322 -5.92 -4.93 -14.72
N THR A 323 -5.53 -5.34 -13.48
CA THR A 323 -6.17 -6.42 -12.65
C THR A 323 -5.86 -6.27 -11.13
N LEU A 324 -6.70 -6.80 -10.18
CA LEU A 324 -6.61 -6.57 -8.70
C LEU A 324 -7.29 -7.65 -7.75
N GLN A 325 -6.89 -7.70 -6.44
CA GLN A 325 -7.58 -8.09 -5.14
C GLN A 325 -7.47 -9.45 -4.37
N VAL A 326 -7.29 -9.42 -3.00
CA VAL A 326 -7.46 -10.47 -1.90
C VAL A 326 -7.77 -9.84 -0.46
N VAL A 327 -7.68 -10.51 0.75
CA VAL A 327 -8.47 -10.37 2.07
C VAL A 327 -7.69 -10.47 3.47
N ILE A 328 -8.34 -10.32 4.67
CA ILE A 328 -7.95 -9.76 6.06
C ILE A 328 -8.16 -10.71 7.34
N LEU A 329 -7.62 -10.46 8.58
CA LEU A 329 -8.38 -10.17 9.89
C LEU A 329 -7.63 -10.02 11.30
N PRO A 330 -8.18 -9.24 12.31
CA PRO A 330 -7.67 -9.07 13.72
C PRO A 330 -8.74 -9.14 14.89
N SER A 331 -8.47 -8.62 16.12
CA SER A 331 -9.40 -8.40 17.30
C SER A 331 -8.72 -7.49 18.40
N SER A 332 -9.17 -7.11 19.63
CA SER A 332 -10.39 -6.99 20.52
C SER A 332 -9.95 -6.34 21.89
N ASP A 333 -10.70 -5.87 22.93
CA ASP A 333 -12.08 -5.37 23.26
C ASP A 333 -12.10 -4.78 24.74
N GLY A 334 -13.12 -4.03 25.24
CA GLY A 334 -13.20 -3.47 26.65
C GLY A 334 -14.50 -2.69 27.08
N GLN A 335 -14.76 -2.45 28.39
CA GLN A 335 -16.08 -2.03 28.98
C GLN A 335 -16.17 -0.59 29.58
N GLU A 336 -17.34 0.09 29.49
CA GLU A 336 -17.48 1.57 29.65
C GLU A 336 -18.68 2.14 30.48
N LEU A 337 -18.76 3.48 30.57
CA LEU A 337 -19.80 4.34 31.19
C LEU A 337 -20.28 5.43 30.20
N LEU A 338 -21.60 5.60 30.02
CA LEU A 338 -22.17 6.47 28.96
C LEU A 338 -22.73 7.81 29.46
N PHE A 339 -22.33 8.90 28.79
CA PHE A 339 -22.95 10.24 28.85
C PHE A 339 -22.68 11.02 27.55
N PRO A 340 -23.51 12.00 27.15
CA PRO A 340 -23.27 12.77 25.93
C PRO A 340 -22.12 13.77 26.11
N ALA A 341 -20.95 13.44 25.59
CA ALA A 341 -19.83 14.37 25.46
C ALA A 341 -20.05 15.35 24.29
N SER A 342 -19.45 16.54 24.40
CA SER A 342 -19.38 17.57 23.37
C SER A 342 -17.99 18.17 23.41
N VAL A 343 -17.20 17.87 22.37
CA VAL A 343 -15.77 18.15 22.32
C VAL A 343 -15.48 19.03 21.10
N PRO A 344 -14.75 20.16 21.24
CA PRO A 344 -14.35 20.98 20.10
C PRO A 344 -13.47 20.22 19.11
N ALA A 345 -13.45 20.66 17.85
CA ALA A 345 -12.64 20.04 16.81
C ALA A 345 -11.13 20.15 17.11
N LEU A 346 -10.42 19.02 17.03
CA LEU A 346 -9.02 18.88 17.48
C LEU A 346 -8.82 19.32 18.96
N GLY A 347 -9.82 19.08 19.80
CA GLY A 347 -9.94 19.66 21.14
C GLY A 347 -10.13 18.65 22.26
N PHE A 348 -10.35 19.16 23.47
CA PHE A 348 -10.78 18.38 24.63
C PHE A 348 -11.78 19.16 25.49
N SER A 349 -12.70 18.43 26.13
CA SER A 349 -13.62 18.92 27.16
C SER A 349 -13.44 18.11 28.43
N ILE A 350 -13.21 18.75 29.57
CA ILE A 350 -13.02 18.04 30.85
C ILE A 350 -14.38 17.74 31.49
N TYR A 351 -14.61 16.46 31.83
CA TYR A 351 -15.79 15.98 32.55
C TYR A 351 -15.37 15.33 33.87
N SER A 352 -15.92 15.82 34.99
CA SER A 352 -15.70 15.24 36.31
C SER A 352 -16.83 14.28 36.70
N VAL A 353 -16.58 12.98 36.70
CA VAL A 353 -17.52 11.96 37.22
C VAL A 353 -17.28 11.76 38.70
N SER A 354 -18.12 12.36 39.54
CA SER A 354 -18.05 12.24 41.00
C SER A 354 -19.04 11.20 41.51
N GLN A 355 -18.58 10.21 42.28
CA GLN A 355 -19.47 9.25 42.94
C GLN A 355 -20.20 9.93 44.11
N VAL A 356 -21.48 10.24 43.91
CA VAL A 356 -22.33 10.85 44.95
C VAL A 356 -22.85 9.76 45.91
N PRO A 357 -22.58 9.84 47.23
CA PRO A 357 -23.13 8.88 48.20
C PRO A 357 -24.63 9.17 48.44
N GLY A 358 -25.51 8.49 47.70
CA GLY A 358 -26.96 8.70 47.74
C GLY A 358 -27.76 7.39 47.72
N GLN A 359 -28.81 7.33 48.54
CA GLN A 359 -29.67 6.18 48.86
C GLN A 359 -29.97 5.18 47.73
N ARG A 360 -29.99 3.88 48.07
CA ARG A 360 -30.42 2.78 47.18
C ARG A 360 -31.87 2.98 46.72
N PRO A 361 -32.17 3.03 45.41
CA PRO A 361 -33.52 2.86 44.90
C PRO A 361 -34.03 1.44 45.18
N HIS A 362 -35.30 1.29 45.56
CA HIS A 362 -35.91 -0.03 45.72
C HIS A 362 -36.18 -0.68 44.35
N ALA A 363 -35.38 -1.67 43.98
CA ALA A 363 -35.58 -2.44 42.75
C ALA A 363 -36.94 -3.16 42.76
N HIS A 364 -37.84 -2.79 41.84
CA HIS A 364 -39.03 -3.57 41.54
C HIS A 364 -38.65 -4.82 40.74
N LYS A 365 -39.13 -5.99 41.18
CA LYS A 365 -38.87 -7.27 40.49
C LYS A 365 -39.74 -7.38 39.23
N PRO A 366 -39.17 -7.62 38.04
CA PRO A 366 -39.95 -8.04 36.88
C PRO A 366 -40.59 -9.41 37.13
N GLN A 367 -41.86 -9.59 36.76
CA GLN A 367 -42.48 -10.92 36.69
C GLN A 367 -42.30 -11.52 35.28
N PRO A 368 -41.80 -12.76 35.14
CA PRO A 368 -41.68 -13.41 33.85
C PRO A 368 -43.04 -13.93 33.36
N ARG A 369 -43.48 -13.52 32.15
CA ARG A 369 -44.57 -14.20 31.43
C ARG A 369 -44.01 -15.32 30.56
N SER A 370 -44.44 -16.54 30.82
CA SER A 370 -43.97 -17.75 30.13
C SER A 370 -44.69 -17.98 28.80
N GLN A 371 -43.95 -18.00 27.68
CA GLN A 371 -44.32 -18.77 26.48
C GLN A 371 -43.07 -19.38 25.82
N ARG A 372 -43.17 -20.66 25.48
CA ARG A 372 -42.30 -21.43 24.56
C ARG A 372 -43.18 -21.94 23.40
N PRO A 373 -42.63 -22.46 22.29
CA PRO A 373 -41.23 -22.50 21.82
C PRO A 373 -41.03 -21.40 20.75
N TRP A 374 -40.03 -21.35 19.86
CA TRP A 374 -38.83 -22.16 19.58
C TRP A 374 -37.58 -21.26 19.70
N SER A 375 -36.40 -21.84 19.98
CA SER A 375 -35.06 -21.22 19.92
C SER A 375 -35.01 -19.69 20.07
N ARG A 376 -35.52 -19.16 21.19
CA ARG A 376 -35.65 -17.72 21.40
C ARG A 376 -34.30 -17.13 21.82
N VAL A 377 -33.79 -16.22 20.99
CA VAL A 377 -32.84 -15.18 21.41
C VAL A 377 -33.43 -14.49 22.64
N LEU A 378 -32.65 -14.40 23.72
CA LEU A 378 -33.07 -13.64 24.90
C LEU A 378 -32.85 -12.16 24.59
N ALA A 379 -33.95 -11.43 24.43
CA ALA A 379 -33.97 -9.99 24.20
C ALA A 379 -34.27 -9.26 25.51
N ILE A 380 -33.34 -8.41 25.99
CA ILE A 380 -33.58 -7.46 27.08
C ILE A 380 -33.59 -6.05 26.47
N GLN A 381 -34.69 -5.33 26.68
CA GLN A 381 -34.87 -3.97 26.18
C GLN A 381 -34.65 -2.98 27.33
N ASN A 382 -33.61 -2.15 27.20
CA ASN A 382 -33.32 -1.04 28.11
C ASN A 382 -33.65 0.27 27.41
N GLU A 383 -34.50 1.10 28.02
CA GLU A 383 -34.81 2.42 27.50
C GLU A 383 -34.29 3.51 28.44
N THR A 384 -33.48 4.41 27.90
CA THR A 384 -33.03 5.61 28.60
C THR A 384 -33.38 6.86 27.78
N PRO A 385 -33.34 8.08 28.36
CA PRO A 385 -33.57 9.32 27.61
C PRO A 385 -32.53 9.67 26.53
N LEU A 386 -31.45 8.86 26.42
CA LEU A 386 -30.28 9.06 25.56
C LEU A 386 -30.11 7.94 24.53
N VAL A 387 -30.32 6.69 24.94
CA VAL A 387 -30.17 5.49 24.11
C VAL A 387 -31.28 4.47 24.41
N GLN A 388 -31.78 3.83 23.36
CA GLN A 388 -32.60 2.62 23.42
C GLN A 388 -31.71 1.44 23.04
N GLU A 389 -31.68 0.39 23.87
CA GLU A 389 -30.86 -0.80 23.64
C GLU A 389 -31.73 -2.07 23.55
N VAL A 390 -31.38 -2.96 22.64
CA VAL A 390 -31.86 -4.34 22.61
C VAL A 390 -30.67 -5.29 22.73
N HIS A 391 -30.50 -5.86 23.92
CA HIS A 391 -29.48 -6.86 24.23
C HIS A 391 -29.98 -8.23 23.77
N GLN A 392 -29.32 -8.83 22.79
CA GLN A 392 -29.68 -10.08 22.13
C GLN A 392 -28.66 -11.17 22.46
N ASN A 393 -29.02 -12.15 23.27
CA ASN A 393 -28.18 -13.32 23.53
C ASN A 393 -28.60 -14.50 22.62
N PHE A 394 -27.68 -14.95 21.75
CA PHE A 394 -27.88 -16.07 20.83
C PHE A 394 -27.34 -17.38 21.42
N SER A 395 -26.22 -17.33 22.13
CA SER A 395 -25.61 -18.47 22.83
C SER A 395 -24.78 -17.99 24.03
N ALA A 396 -24.29 -18.94 24.84
CA ALA A 396 -23.41 -18.67 25.97
C ALA A 396 -22.04 -18.03 25.62
N TRP A 397 -21.73 -17.88 24.32
CA TRP A 397 -20.49 -17.33 23.78
C TRP A 397 -20.75 -16.34 22.61
N CYS A 398 -22.01 -15.99 22.34
CA CYS A 398 -22.39 -15.10 21.23
C CYS A 398 -23.59 -14.23 21.62
N SER A 399 -23.36 -12.92 21.71
CA SER A 399 -24.36 -11.90 21.98
C SER A 399 -24.15 -10.63 21.15
N GLN A 400 -25.20 -9.84 20.98
CA GLN A 400 -25.18 -8.55 20.29
C GLN A 400 -25.95 -7.51 21.10
N VAL A 401 -25.46 -6.28 21.17
CA VAL A 401 -26.22 -5.12 21.67
C VAL A 401 -26.54 -4.22 20.49
N VAL A 402 -27.83 -4.04 20.21
CA VAL A 402 -28.31 -3.09 19.19
C VAL A 402 -28.70 -1.80 19.89
N ARG A 403 -28.03 -0.69 19.55
CA ARG A 403 -28.26 0.63 20.16
C ARG A 403 -28.83 1.62 19.14
N LEU A 404 -29.81 2.42 19.59
CA LEU A 404 -30.32 3.60 18.89
C LEU A 404 -30.15 4.81 19.81
N TYR A 405 -29.15 5.65 19.55
CA TYR A 405 -28.99 6.90 20.28
C TYR A 405 -29.94 7.98 19.76
N ARG A 406 -30.40 8.82 20.68
CA ARG A 406 -31.38 9.88 20.42
C ARG A 406 -30.87 10.89 19.39
N GLY A 407 -31.43 10.84 18.19
CA GLY A 407 -31.15 11.77 17.10
C GLY A 407 -30.20 11.22 16.01
N GLN A 408 -29.58 10.06 16.23
CA GLN A 408 -28.91 9.33 15.16
C GLN A 408 -29.92 8.83 14.11
N ARG A 409 -29.42 8.52 12.90
CA ARG A 409 -30.19 7.94 11.78
C ARG A 409 -29.75 6.52 11.43
N HIS A 410 -28.95 5.92 12.29
CA HIS A 410 -28.39 4.57 12.17
C HIS A 410 -28.60 3.81 13.48
N LEU A 411 -28.32 2.51 13.44
CA LEU A 411 -28.18 1.68 14.62
C LEU A 411 -26.70 1.37 14.80
N GLU A 412 -26.22 1.37 16.03
CA GLU A 412 -24.93 0.78 16.38
C GLU A 412 -25.16 -0.67 16.78
N LEU A 413 -24.34 -1.59 16.25
CA LEU A 413 -24.43 -3.03 16.53
C LEU A 413 -23.09 -3.49 17.07
N GLU A 414 -23.03 -3.70 18.38
CA GLU A 414 -21.89 -4.27 19.09
C GLU A 414 -22.08 -5.79 19.17
N TRP A 415 -21.07 -6.60 18.83
CA TRP A 415 -21.13 -8.06 18.94
C TRP A 415 -20.01 -8.59 19.85
N THR A 416 -20.38 -9.43 20.80
CA THR A 416 -19.45 -10.17 21.66
C THR A 416 -19.44 -11.62 21.23
N VAL A 417 -18.31 -12.09 20.69
CA VAL A 417 -18.16 -13.47 20.19
C VAL A 417 -16.91 -14.10 20.81
N GLY A 418 -17.10 -15.00 21.76
CA GLY A 418 -16.01 -15.73 22.40
C GLY A 418 -16.36 -16.32 23.77
N PRO A 419 -15.64 -17.35 24.22
CA PRO A 419 -14.73 -18.19 23.44
C PRO A 419 -15.54 -19.09 22.48
N ILE A 420 -15.13 -19.16 21.21
CA ILE A 420 -15.80 -20.02 20.22
C ILE A 420 -15.55 -21.49 20.60
N PRO A 421 -16.58 -22.32 20.81
CA PRO A 421 -16.39 -23.70 21.27
C PRO A 421 -15.84 -24.57 20.15
N VAL A 422 -14.63 -25.09 20.32
CA VAL A 422 -13.96 -26.02 19.38
C VAL A 422 -13.68 -27.41 19.99
N GLY A 423 -14.09 -27.63 21.25
CA GLY A 423 -13.92 -28.91 21.96
C GLY A 423 -14.78 -30.07 21.44
N ASP A 424 -15.61 -29.82 20.43
CA ASP A 424 -16.33 -30.82 19.63
C ASP A 424 -15.54 -31.29 18.39
N GLY A 425 -14.35 -30.71 18.14
CA GLY A 425 -13.51 -30.99 16.99
C GLY A 425 -13.84 -30.20 15.72
N TRP A 426 -14.81 -29.28 15.76
CA TRP A 426 -15.25 -28.52 14.58
C TRP A 426 -14.82 -27.05 14.66
N GLY A 427 -14.05 -26.60 13.66
CA GLY A 427 -13.84 -25.16 13.42
C GLY A 427 -15.15 -24.45 13.05
N LYS A 428 -15.28 -23.17 13.44
CA LYS A 428 -16.54 -22.40 13.29
C LYS A 428 -16.25 -20.95 12.91
N GLU A 429 -16.67 -20.55 11.72
CA GLU A 429 -16.72 -19.16 11.28
C GLU A 429 -18.09 -18.56 11.64
N ILE A 430 -18.09 -17.34 12.19
CA ILE A 430 -19.30 -16.70 12.72
C ILE A 430 -19.61 -15.45 11.88
N ILE A 431 -20.84 -15.36 11.37
CA ILE A 431 -21.29 -14.26 10.51
C ILE A 431 -22.49 -13.53 11.12
N SER A 432 -22.55 -12.21 10.92
CA SER A 432 -23.79 -11.44 11.03
C SER A 432 -24.40 -11.30 9.64
N ARG A 433 -25.71 -11.58 9.51
CA ARG A 433 -26.42 -11.63 8.22
C ARG A 433 -27.64 -10.73 8.25
N PHE A 434 -27.71 -9.82 7.27
CA PHE A 434 -28.81 -8.87 7.09
C PHE A 434 -29.60 -9.22 5.83
N ASP A 435 -30.73 -9.90 6.00
CA ASP A 435 -31.66 -10.16 4.91
C ASP A 435 -32.60 -8.96 4.67
N THR A 436 -32.90 -8.68 3.40
CA THR A 436 -33.74 -7.53 3.00
C THR A 436 -34.45 -7.80 1.67
N VAL A 437 -35.50 -7.04 1.40
CA VAL A 437 -36.33 -7.16 0.18
C VAL A 437 -35.77 -6.38 -1.03
N LEU A 438 -34.54 -5.86 -0.94
CA LEU A 438 -33.94 -5.03 -2.00
C LEU A 438 -33.48 -5.86 -3.21
N GLU A 439 -33.96 -5.51 -4.41
CA GLU A 439 -33.47 -6.08 -5.67
C GLU A 439 -32.11 -5.51 -6.07
N THR A 440 -31.03 -6.16 -5.61
CA THR A 440 -29.65 -5.78 -5.92
C THR A 440 -29.11 -6.38 -7.22
N LYS A 441 -29.81 -7.38 -7.79
CA LYS A 441 -29.36 -8.19 -8.95
C LYS A 441 -27.96 -8.82 -8.76
N GLY A 442 -27.57 -9.07 -7.51
CA GLY A 442 -26.26 -9.64 -7.14
C GLY A 442 -25.13 -8.62 -7.08
N LEU A 443 -25.42 -7.31 -7.19
CA LEU A 443 -24.45 -6.23 -7.00
C LEU A 443 -24.34 -5.83 -5.52
N PHE A 444 -23.13 -5.49 -5.10
CA PHE A 444 -22.81 -4.93 -3.78
C PHE A 444 -21.55 -4.07 -3.88
N TYR A 445 -21.23 -3.31 -2.84
CA TYR A 445 -20.16 -2.30 -2.89
C TYR A 445 -19.32 -2.41 -1.62
N THR A 446 -17.99 -2.47 -1.74
CA THR A 446 -17.06 -2.49 -0.59
C THR A 446 -15.97 -1.45 -0.78
N ASP A 447 -15.37 -0.98 0.30
CA ASP A 447 -14.15 -0.17 0.22
C ASP A 447 -12.93 -0.94 -0.31
N SER A 448 -11.90 -0.17 -0.67
CA SER A 448 -10.49 -0.58 -0.72
C SER A 448 -9.76 0.17 0.39
N ASN A 449 -9.25 -0.54 1.39
CA ASN A 449 -8.42 0.02 2.48
C ASN A 449 -9.11 1.14 3.29
N GLY A 450 -10.44 1.22 3.23
CA GLY A 450 -11.27 2.25 3.86
C GLY A 450 -11.64 3.44 2.97
N ARG A 451 -11.04 3.57 1.77
CA ARG A 451 -11.16 4.76 0.90
C ARG A 451 -12.08 4.55 -0.32
N GLU A 452 -11.57 4.20 -1.50
CA GLU A 452 -12.39 4.09 -2.71
C GLU A 452 -13.42 2.96 -2.61
N ILE A 453 -14.67 3.25 -2.99
CA ILE A 453 -15.73 2.24 -3.12
C ILE A 453 -15.64 1.52 -4.48
N LEU A 454 -15.65 0.20 -4.44
CA LEU A 454 -15.56 -0.66 -5.62
C LEU A 454 -16.83 -1.51 -5.77
N GLU A 455 -17.38 -1.53 -6.99
CA GLU A 455 -18.53 -2.37 -7.33
C GLU A 455 -18.13 -3.85 -7.39
N ARG A 456 -18.94 -4.70 -6.76
CA ARG A 456 -18.84 -6.15 -6.70
C ARG A 456 -20.05 -6.76 -7.38
N ARG A 457 -19.85 -7.93 -7.97
CA ARG A 457 -20.93 -8.77 -8.49
C ARG A 457 -20.68 -10.21 -8.11
N ARG A 458 -21.68 -10.86 -7.50
CA ARG A 458 -21.61 -12.27 -7.12
C ARG A 458 -21.34 -13.16 -8.35
N ASP A 459 -20.50 -14.16 -8.18
CA ASP A 459 -20.15 -15.18 -9.18
C ASP A 459 -19.60 -14.61 -10.51
N TYR A 460 -18.95 -13.44 -10.43
CA TYR A 460 -18.42 -12.72 -11.58
C TYR A 460 -16.98 -12.26 -11.35
N ARG A 461 -16.22 -12.11 -12.45
CA ARG A 461 -14.90 -11.49 -12.52
C ARG A 461 -14.81 -10.67 -13.82
N PRO A 462 -14.22 -9.46 -13.80
CA PRO A 462 -14.24 -8.57 -14.96
C PRO A 462 -13.22 -8.95 -16.05
N THR A 463 -12.15 -9.66 -15.69
CA THR A 463 -10.98 -9.91 -16.55
C THR A 463 -10.81 -11.37 -17.00
N TRP A 464 -11.58 -12.31 -16.44
CA TRP A 464 -11.63 -13.70 -16.93
C TRP A 464 -13.02 -14.32 -16.73
N LYS A 465 -13.33 -15.37 -17.49
CA LYS A 465 -14.53 -16.18 -17.27
C LYS A 465 -14.32 -17.06 -16.03
N LEU A 466 -14.96 -16.70 -14.92
CA LEU A 466 -14.96 -17.50 -13.70
C LEU A 466 -15.58 -18.89 -13.96
N ASN A 467 -14.86 -19.95 -13.59
CA ASN A 467 -15.43 -21.27 -13.36
C ASN A 467 -15.73 -21.36 -11.86
N GLN A 468 -17.00 -21.34 -11.46
CA GLN A 468 -17.36 -21.19 -10.05
C GLN A 468 -17.37 -22.54 -9.31
N THR A 469 -16.40 -22.72 -8.41
CA THR A 469 -16.32 -23.85 -7.48
C THR A 469 -16.69 -23.44 -6.05
N GLU A 470 -16.30 -22.23 -5.63
CA GLU A 470 -16.45 -21.71 -4.27
C GLU A 470 -17.54 -20.66 -4.18
N THR A 471 -18.80 -21.12 -4.12
CA THR A 471 -19.99 -20.26 -4.12
C THR A 471 -20.08 -19.30 -2.92
N VAL A 472 -19.43 -19.64 -1.80
CA VAL A 472 -19.33 -18.80 -0.60
C VAL A 472 -18.00 -18.04 -0.59
N ALA A 473 -16.87 -18.73 -0.38
CA ALA A 473 -15.56 -18.11 -0.22
C ALA A 473 -15.13 -17.26 -1.43
N GLY A 474 -15.44 -17.70 -2.66
CA GLY A 474 -15.16 -16.97 -3.89
C GLY A 474 -15.96 -15.66 -4.07
N ASN A 475 -16.83 -15.32 -3.11
CA ASN A 475 -17.61 -14.08 -3.07
C ASN A 475 -17.32 -13.21 -1.82
N TYR A 476 -16.35 -13.57 -0.96
CA TYR A 476 -15.87 -12.70 0.12
C TYR A 476 -14.94 -11.60 -0.42
N TYR A 477 -14.96 -10.44 0.24
CA TYR A 477 -14.16 -9.25 -0.12
C TYR A 477 -13.72 -8.49 1.15
N PRO A 478 -12.65 -7.68 1.08
CA PRO A 478 -12.22 -6.82 2.20
C PRO A 478 -13.27 -5.75 2.52
N VAL A 479 -13.40 -5.42 3.80
CA VAL A 479 -14.16 -4.27 4.31
C VAL A 479 -13.36 -3.68 5.47
N ASN A 480 -12.76 -2.50 5.26
CA ASN A 480 -12.00 -1.77 6.30
C ASN A 480 -12.79 -0.58 6.86
N SER A 481 -13.82 -0.11 6.16
CA SER A 481 -14.71 0.94 6.66
C SER A 481 -16.19 0.75 6.30
N ARG A 482 -16.53 0.21 5.11
CA ARG A 482 -17.94 0.14 4.68
C ARG A 482 -18.23 -0.85 3.55
N ILE A 483 -19.37 -1.54 3.71
CA ILE A 483 -20.04 -2.35 2.70
C ILE A 483 -21.50 -1.88 2.57
N TYR A 484 -22.04 -1.82 1.35
CA TYR A 484 -23.45 -1.51 1.13
C TYR A 484 -24.05 -2.17 -0.13
N ILE A 485 -25.38 -2.11 -0.22
CA ILE A 485 -26.19 -2.54 -1.36
C ILE A 485 -27.19 -1.45 -1.72
N ARG A 486 -27.63 -1.42 -2.99
CA ARG A 486 -28.64 -0.48 -3.49
C ARG A 486 -29.65 -1.19 -4.40
N TRP A 487 -30.85 -0.62 -4.51
CA TRP A 487 -31.87 -1.07 -5.45
C TRP A 487 -31.45 -0.78 -6.90
N VAL A 488 -31.64 -1.75 -7.81
CA VAL A 488 -31.24 -1.62 -9.23
C VAL A 488 -32.49 -1.63 -10.11
N SER A 489 -33.21 -0.50 -10.15
CA SER A 489 -34.46 -0.35 -10.90
C SER A 489 -34.27 -0.57 -12.41
N GLY A 490 -34.98 -1.55 -12.96
CA GLY A 490 -35.38 -1.49 -14.37
C GLY A 490 -36.51 -0.46 -14.55
N GLN A 491 -36.81 -0.08 -15.80
CA GLN A 491 -37.96 0.78 -16.09
C GLN A 491 -39.27 0.09 -15.68
N ILE A 492 -40.08 0.76 -14.86
CA ILE A 492 -41.56 0.68 -14.88
C ILE A 492 -42.14 1.94 -14.22
N SER A 493 -43.38 2.27 -14.56
CA SER A 493 -44.02 3.56 -14.32
C SER A 493 -44.54 3.78 -12.89
N SER A 494 -44.23 4.96 -12.34
CA SER A 494 -45.08 5.78 -11.45
C SER A 494 -46.08 5.09 -10.50
N ALA A 495 -45.67 4.91 -9.24
CA ALA A 495 -46.55 4.89 -8.07
C ALA A 495 -45.84 5.66 -6.91
N PRO A 496 -46.57 6.22 -5.92
CA PRO A 496 -46.04 7.35 -5.12
C PRO A 496 -45.07 6.95 -4.00
N SER A 497 -44.03 7.78 -3.81
CA SER A 497 -43.06 7.68 -2.72
C SER A 497 -43.62 8.19 -1.38
N ALA A 498 -44.28 7.31 -0.63
CA ALA A 498 -44.94 7.60 0.63
C ALA A 498 -43.97 7.69 1.84
N ALA A 499 -43.05 8.67 1.85
CA ALA A 499 -42.21 8.99 3.03
C ALA A 499 -41.66 10.44 3.04
N ARG A 500 -42.53 11.46 3.01
CA ARG A 500 -42.15 12.86 3.33
C ARG A 500 -42.61 13.23 4.74
N SER A 501 -41.78 13.02 5.75
CA SER A 501 -41.97 13.62 7.09
C SER A 501 -41.56 15.09 7.07
N ARG A 502 -42.50 15.99 7.39
CA ARG A 502 -42.22 17.44 7.57
C ARG A 502 -41.36 17.66 8.82
N PRO A 503 -40.53 18.71 8.88
CA PRO A 503 -39.95 19.15 10.14
C PRO A 503 -41.06 19.60 11.11
N GLN A 504 -40.95 19.22 12.37
CA GLN A 504 -41.68 19.82 13.48
C GLN A 504 -40.69 20.62 14.35
N PRO A 505 -41.09 21.77 14.91
CA PRO A 505 -40.23 22.55 15.80
C PRO A 505 -40.14 21.88 17.18
N GLY A 506 -39.10 21.07 17.38
CA GLY A 506 -38.75 20.55 18.70
C GLY A 506 -38.06 21.63 19.54
N THR A 507 -38.64 21.98 20.69
CA THR A 507 -38.08 22.99 21.60
C THR A 507 -36.69 22.58 22.10
N ALA A 508 -35.67 23.37 21.78
CA ALA A 508 -34.33 23.17 22.30
C ALA A 508 -34.27 23.52 23.80
N LEU A 509 -34.19 22.49 24.65
CA LEU A 509 -33.75 22.67 26.03
C LEU A 509 -32.26 22.98 26.02
N PHE A 510 -31.91 24.24 26.29
CA PHE A 510 -30.53 24.68 26.50
C PHE A 510 -29.95 23.96 27.72
N LEU A 511 -29.16 22.90 27.49
CA LEU A 511 -28.18 22.47 28.46
C LEU A 511 -27.14 23.58 28.58
N ALA A 512 -26.86 24.03 29.80
CA ALA A 512 -25.86 25.05 30.05
C ALA A 512 -24.48 24.55 29.57
N PRO A 513 -23.63 25.40 28.96
CA PRO A 513 -22.30 25.01 28.54
C PRO A 513 -21.48 24.54 29.76
N PRO A 514 -20.60 23.52 29.59
CA PRO A 514 -19.71 23.07 30.67
C PRO A 514 -18.95 24.24 31.30
N ARG A 515 -19.02 24.38 32.63
CA ARG A 515 -18.23 25.36 33.42
C ARG A 515 -16.77 24.90 33.61
N PHE A 516 -16.24 24.15 32.66
CA PHE A 516 -14.91 23.56 32.66
C PHE A 516 -14.12 24.09 31.48
N PRO A 517 -12.78 24.17 31.57
CA PRO A 517 -11.96 24.58 30.44
C PRO A 517 -12.19 23.63 29.25
N GLN A 518 -12.46 24.22 28.10
CA GLN A 518 -12.49 23.55 26.81
C GLN A 518 -11.31 24.06 26.00
N PHE A 519 -10.61 23.16 25.32
CA PHE A 519 -9.61 23.50 24.34
C PHE A 519 -10.09 23.08 22.95
N SER A 520 -9.79 23.89 21.94
CA SER A 520 -9.99 23.59 20.52
C SER A 520 -8.69 23.85 19.81
N GLY A 521 -8.09 22.84 19.18
CA GLY A 521 -6.87 23.00 18.37
C GLY A 521 -7.11 23.77 17.07
N LEU A 522 -8.38 23.90 16.67
CA LEU A 522 -8.81 24.71 15.53
C LEU A 522 -9.56 25.97 15.98
N ARG A 523 -9.32 27.09 15.28
CA ARG A 523 -10.06 28.36 15.41
C ARG A 523 -11.43 28.32 14.72
N ARG A 524 -11.63 27.35 13.81
CA ARG A 524 -12.86 27.09 13.06
C ARG A 524 -12.96 25.61 12.66
N GLU A 525 -14.18 25.08 12.55
CA GLU A 525 -14.40 23.72 12.07
C GLU A 525 -13.96 23.54 10.60
N LEU A 526 -13.53 22.33 10.25
CA LEU A 526 -13.27 21.95 8.86
C LEU A 526 -14.60 21.70 8.12
N PRO A 527 -14.69 21.99 6.81
CA PRO A 527 -15.84 21.61 6.01
C PRO A 527 -16.09 20.09 6.07
N PRO A 528 -17.35 19.60 6.11
CA PRO A 528 -17.63 18.16 6.28
C PRO A 528 -17.12 17.21 5.18
N SER A 529 -16.57 17.72 4.08
CA SER A 529 -15.87 16.92 3.07
C SER A 529 -14.36 16.79 3.30
N VAL A 530 -13.80 17.49 4.30
CA VAL A 530 -12.37 17.59 4.58
C VAL A 530 -12.01 16.86 5.88
N HIS A 531 -10.94 16.07 5.83
CA HIS A 531 -10.40 15.38 6.99
C HIS A 531 -8.93 15.73 7.23
N LEU A 532 -8.56 15.92 8.50
CA LEU A 532 -7.19 16.14 8.97
C LEU A 532 -6.50 14.79 9.20
N LEU A 533 -6.14 14.13 8.09
CA LEU A 533 -5.56 12.79 8.08
C LEU A 533 -4.25 12.67 8.87
N THR A 534 -3.46 13.75 8.99
CA THR A 534 -2.25 13.76 9.81
C THR A 534 -1.94 15.17 10.31
N LEU A 535 -1.65 15.29 11.59
CA LEU A 535 -0.95 16.43 12.17
C LEU A 535 0.11 15.89 13.14
N ALA A 536 1.35 15.77 12.66
CA ALA A 536 2.45 15.16 13.42
C ALA A 536 3.65 16.11 13.49
N ARG A 537 4.45 16.04 14.56
CA ARG A 537 5.69 16.81 14.66
C ARG A 537 6.76 16.19 13.76
N TRP A 538 7.34 16.97 12.86
CA TRP A 538 8.34 16.48 11.91
C TRP A 538 9.78 16.80 12.36
N ASP A 539 10.01 18.01 12.88
CA ASP A 539 11.23 18.41 13.59
C ASP A 539 10.93 19.40 14.74
N GLN A 540 11.90 20.18 15.20
CA GLN A 540 11.69 21.17 16.26
C GLN A 540 10.69 22.29 15.88
N LYS A 541 10.63 22.69 14.61
CA LYS A 541 9.87 23.84 14.08
C LYS A 541 8.94 23.50 12.92
N THR A 542 9.01 22.29 12.33
CA THR A 542 8.07 21.86 11.28
C THR A 542 7.11 20.77 11.75
N LEU A 543 5.88 20.83 11.22
CA LEU A 543 4.84 19.80 11.35
C LEU A 543 4.58 19.15 9.98
N LEU A 544 4.36 17.83 9.99
CA LEU A 544 3.77 17.11 8.88
C LEU A 544 2.25 17.26 8.94
N LEU A 545 1.69 17.89 7.92
CA LEU A 545 0.26 18.14 7.77
C LEU A 545 -0.29 17.38 6.56
N ARG A 546 -1.33 16.58 6.75
CA ARG A 546 -2.13 15.98 5.66
C ARG A 546 -3.58 16.38 5.77
N LEU A 547 -4.12 16.87 4.66
CA LEU A 547 -5.53 17.17 4.48
C LEU A 547 -6.03 16.34 3.29
N GLU A 548 -7.20 15.73 3.43
CA GLU A 548 -7.82 14.96 2.36
C GLU A 548 -9.28 15.33 2.13
N HIS A 549 -9.77 15.04 0.93
CA HIS A 549 -11.19 15.06 0.59
C HIS A 549 -11.80 13.66 0.72
N GLN A 550 -12.75 13.48 1.64
CA GLN A 550 -13.31 12.17 1.98
C GLN A 550 -14.21 11.54 0.90
N PHE A 551 -14.88 12.39 0.10
CA PHE A 551 -15.87 11.94 -0.90
C PHE A 551 -15.27 11.83 -2.30
N ALA A 552 -15.74 10.84 -3.07
CA ALA A 552 -15.54 10.72 -4.50
C ALA A 552 -16.52 11.59 -5.32
N VAL A 553 -16.23 11.77 -6.61
CA VAL A 553 -17.07 12.54 -7.53
C VAL A 553 -18.42 11.85 -7.72
N GLY A 554 -19.51 12.51 -7.29
CA GLY A 554 -20.88 11.97 -7.36
C GLY A 554 -21.22 10.92 -6.31
N GLU A 555 -20.44 10.79 -5.24
CA GLU A 555 -20.78 9.99 -4.06
C GLU A 555 -21.91 10.65 -3.24
N ASP A 556 -21.82 11.96 -3.04
CA ASP A 556 -22.94 12.80 -2.60
C ASP A 556 -23.65 13.42 -3.82
N SER A 557 -24.97 13.56 -3.69
CA SER A 557 -25.86 14.24 -4.65
C SER A 557 -26.03 15.75 -4.36
N GLY A 558 -25.56 16.21 -3.21
CA GLY A 558 -25.42 17.61 -2.85
C GLY A 558 -24.01 18.15 -3.14
N ASN A 559 -23.47 18.90 -2.18
CA ASN A 559 -22.21 19.65 -2.35
C ASN A 559 -20.98 18.93 -1.79
N LEU A 560 -21.11 17.83 -1.04
CA LEU A 560 -19.97 17.20 -0.34
C LEU A 560 -18.96 16.54 -1.30
N SER A 561 -19.38 16.24 -2.54
CA SER A 561 -18.52 15.77 -3.63
C SER A 561 -17.91 16.90 -4.50
N SER A 562 -18.03 18.17 -4.08
CA SER A 562 -17.49 19.32 -4.83
C SER A 562 -16.11 19.76 -4.31
N PRO A 563 -15.19 20.22 -5.18
CA PRO A 563 -13.89 20.73 -4.75
C PRO A 563 -14.01 21.85 -3.71
N VAL A 564 -13.15 21.81 -2.68
CA VAL A 564 -13.23 22.68 -1.51
C VAL A 564 -11.91 23.42 -1.31
N THR A 565 -11.99 24.73 -1.03
CA THR A 565 -10.81 25.57 -0.77
C THR A 565 -10.76 25.97 0.69
N LEU A 566 -9.59 25.75 1.29
CA LEU A 566 -9.26 26.05 2.68
C LEU A 566 -8.25 27.19 2.73
N ASP A 567 -8.26 27.94 3.82
CA ASP A 567 -7.17 28.82 4.24
C ASP A 567 -6.62 28.29 5.56
N LEU A 568 -5.30 28.12 5.64
CA LEU A 568 -4.63 27.51 6.79
C LEU A 568 -3.98 28.52 7.74
N THR A 569 -3.90 29.79 7.36
CA THR A 569 -3.10 30.81 8.06
C THR A 569 -3.58 31.04 9.50
N ASP A 570 -4.89 31.22 9.68
CA ASP A 570 -5.59 31.35 10.98
C ASP A 570 -6.51 30.14 11.24
N LEU A 571 -6.09 28.93 10.83
CA LEU A 571 -6.86 27.70 11.09
C LEU A 571 -6.60 27.11 12.49
N PHE A 572 -5.36 27.14 12.96
CA PHE A 572 -4.92 26.48 14.20
C PHE A 572 -4.81 27.49 15.36
N SER A 573 -5.14 27.06 16.58
CA SER A 573 -5.21 27.94 17.76
C SER A 573 -3.92 28.02 18.58
N ALA A 574 -3.09 26.98 18.57
CA ALA A 574 -1.88 26.87 19.39
C ALA A 574 -0.59 27.24 18.62
N PHE A 575 -0.69 27.49 17.31
CA PHE A 575 0.43 27.88 16.47
C PHE A 575 -0.06 28.57 15.19
N THR A 576 0.72 29.53 14.71
CA THR A 576 0.56 30.13 13.38
C THR A 576 1.46 29.40 12.38
N ILE A 577 0.93 29.10 11.19
CA ILE A 577 1.72 28.54 10.08
C ILE A 577 2.43 29.68 9.36
N THR A 578 3.77 29.67 9.34
CA THR A 578 4.60 30.73 8.76
C THR A 578 5.07 30.42 7.33
N TYR A 579 5.13 29.13 6.96
CA TYR A 579 5.47 28.67 5.61
C TYR A 579 4.91 27.27 5.36
N LEU A 580 4.46 27.00 4.13
CA LEU A 580 3.96 25.70 3.69
C LEU A 580 4.75 25.20 2.48
N GLN A 581 5.27 23.98 2.60
CA GLN A 581 6.02 23.30 1.54
C GLN A 581 5.31 22.01 1.14
N GLU A 582 4.73 21.96 -0.06
CA GLU A 582 4.02 20.77 -0.52
C GLU A 582 4.96 19.67 -1.03
N THR A 583 4.70 18.45 -0.56
CA THR A 583 5.51 17.25 -0.79
C THR A 583 4.66 16.13 -1.42
N THR A 584 5.28 14.98 -1.68
CA THR A 584 4.57 13.71 -1.89
C THR A 584 3.82 13.26 -0.64
N LEU A 585 2.91 12.29 -0.79
CA LEU A 585 2.09 11.74 0.29
C LEU A 585 2.90 11.24 1.52
N VAL A 586 4.15 10.84 1.28
CA VAL A 586 5.11 10.28 2.26
C VAL A 586 6.22 11.27 2.63
N ALA A 587 6.06 12.56 2.31
CA ALA A 587 6.92 13.70 2.66
C ALA A 587 8.41 13.65 2.22
N ASN A 588 8.87 12.63 1.50
CA ASN A 588 10.28 12.46 1.11
C ASN A 588 10.76 13.31 -0.08
N GLN A 589 9.86 13.99 -0.81
CA GLN A 589 10.25 14.90 -1.90
C GLN A 589 9.22 16.01 -2.15
N LEU A 590 9.68 17.15 -2.66
CA LEU A 590 8.81 18.26 -3.07
C LEU A 590 7.86 17.85 -4.21
N ARG A 591 6.57 18.23 -4.13
CA ARG A 591 5.56 17.89 -5.16
C ARG A 591 5.98 18.38 -6.55
N ALA A 592 6.66 19.53 -6.62
CA ALA A 592 7.16 20.14 -7.86
C ALA A 592 8.43 19.49 -8.44
N SER A 593 9.20 18.75 -7.65
CA SER A 593 10.41 18.05 -8.10
C SER A 593 10.15 16.61 -8.53
N ALA A 594 8.95 16.08 -8.26
CA ALA A 594 8.57 14.72 -8.58
C ALA A 594 8.27 14.55 -10.08
N SER A 595 8.92 13.58 -10.72
CA SER A 595 8.70 13.23 -12.13
C SER A 595 8.04 11.86 -12.29
N ARG A 596 7.35 11.65 -13.41
CA ARG A 596 6.53 10.46 -13.71
C ARG A 596 7.02 9.80 -15.00
N LEU A 597 7.09 8.46 -15.01
CA LEU A 597 7.23 7.69 -16.25
C LEU A 597 6.02 7.97 -17.15
N LYS A 598 6.25 8.15 -18.45
CA LYS A 598 5.18 8.34 -19.43
C LYS A 598 4.87 7.00 -20.08
N TRP A 599 3.60 6.62 -20.04
CA TRP A 599 3.06 5.43 -20.69
C TRP A 599 1.95 5.86 -21.64
N THR A 600 1.78 5.12 -22.74
CA THR A 600 0.71 5.31 -23.72
C THR A 600 -0.48 4.43 -23.35
N PRO A 601 -1.64 4.99 -22.92
CA PRO A 601 -2.82 4.19 -22.65
C PRO A 601 -3.50 3.79 -23.97
N ASN A 602 -4.13 2.61 -24.00
CA ASN A 602 -4.99 2.20 -25.12
C ASN A 602 -6.19 3.15 -25.34
N THR A 603 -6.51 4.00 -24.36
CA THR A 603 -7.56 5.03 -24.39
C THR A 603 -7.06 6.40 -24.86
N GLY A 604 -5.80 6.52 -25.30
CA GLY A 604 -5.19 7.80 -25.67
C GLY A 604 -4.70 8.64 -24.48
N PRO A 605 -4.07 9.80 -24.74
CA PRO A 605 -3.47 10.63 -23.70
C PRO A 605 -4.54 11.43 -22.93
N THR A 606 -4.65 11.18 -21.63
CA THR A 606 -5.42 12.05 -20.72
C THR A 606 -4.73 13.43 -20.62
N PRO A 607 -5.47 14.56 -20.76
CA PRO A 607 -4.88 15.88 -20.57
C PRO A 607 -4.31 16.06 -19.16
N LEU A 608 -3.06 16.48 -19.05
CA LEU A 608 -2.46 16.89 -17.79
C LEU A 608 -3.00 18.27 -17.38
N PRO A 609 -3.52 18.44 -16.15
CA PRO A 609 -3.76 19.77 -15.60
C PRO A 609 -2.46 20.58 -15.57
N SER A 610 -2.54 21.86 -15.92
CA SER A 610 -1.41 22.79 -15.76
C SER A 610 -0.98 22.86 -14.29
N PRO A 611 0.32 22.89 -13.97
CA PRO A 611 0.78 23.12 -12.60
C PRO A 611 0.26 24.47 -12.09
N SER A 612 -0.70 24.45 -11.18
CA SER A 612 -1.18 25.65 -10.51
C SER A 612 -0.08 26.19 -9.59
N ARG A 613 0.30 27.44 -9.79
CA ARG A 613 1.18 28.15 -8.84
C ARG A 613 0.38 28.40 -7.57
N LEU A 614 0.65 27.62 -6.55
CA LEU A 614 -0.05 27.72 -5.27
C LEU A 614 0.27 29.03 -4.57
N ASP A 615 -0.80 29.68 -4.11
CA ASP A 615 -0.72 30.68 -3.05
C ASP A 615 -0.54 29.92 -1.71
N PRO A 616 0.51 30.22 -0.91
CA PRO A 616 0.71 29.53 0.36
C PRO A 616 -0.42 29.76 1.38
N ALA A 617 -1.31 30.74 1.19
CA ALA A 617 -2.47 30.95 2.05
C ALA A 617 -3.63 29.99 1.74
N THR A 618 -3.85 29.60 0.47
CA THR A 618 -5.08 28.89 0.07
C THR A 618 -4.85 27.55 -0.63
N ILE A 619 -5.52 26.50 -0.11
CA ILE A 619 -5.38 25.11 -0.54
C ILE A 619 -6.74 24.59 -1.00
N THR A 620 -6.89 24.41 -2.32
CA THR A 620 -7.99 23.59 -2.88
C THR A 620 -7.66 22.11 -2.76
N LEU A 621 -8.64 21.31 -2.34
CA LEU A 621 -8.65 19.85 -2.42
C LEU A 621 -9.66 19.43 -3.49
N GLN A 622 -9.24 18.58 -4.43
CA GLN A 622 -10.17 17.89 -5.33
C GLN A 622 -10.76 16.65 -4.65
N PRO A 623 -11.93 16.14 -5.10
CA PRO A 623 -12.49 14.87 -4.62
C PRO A 623 -11.47 13.71 -4.63
N MET A 624 -11.40 12.96 -3.53
CA MET A 624 -10.39 11.94 -3.20
C MET A 624 -8.91 12.41 -3.13
N GLU A 625 -8.57 13.68 -3.35
CA GLU A 625 -7.18 14.15 -3.25
C GLU A 625 -6.71 14.18 -1.79
N ILE A 626 -5.53 13.62 -1.52
CA ILE A 626 -4.75 13.87 -0.29
C ILE A 626 -3.62 14.84 -0.63
N ARG A 627 -3.47 15.91 0.14
CA ARG A 627 -2.37 16.87 -0.01
C ARG A 627 -1.52 16.91 1.26
N THR A 628 -0.20 16.85 1.08
CA THR A 628 0.78 16.65 2.17
C THR A 628 1.79 17.77 2.19
N PHE A 629 1.97 18.39 3.37
CA PHE A 629 2.77 19.59 3.55
C PHE A 629 3.72 19.43 4.72
N LEU A 630 4.92 19.96 4.58
CA LEU A 630 5.75 20.35 5.72
C LEU A 630 5.42 21.82 6.02
N ALA A 631 4.82 22.04 7.19
CA ALA A 631 4.38 23.35 7.67
C ALA A 631 5.40 23.87 8.70
N SER A 632 6.09 24.97 8.41
CA SER A 632 6.87 25.69 9.42
C SER A 632 5.92 26.43 10.34
N VAL A 633 6.07 26.25 11.66
CA VAL A 633 5.15 26.83 12.65
C VAL A 633 5.86 27.73 13.65
N GLN A 634 5.14 28.76 14.09
CA GLN A 634 5.46 29.53 15.28
C GLN A 634 4.40 29.20 16.35
N TRP A 635 4.84 28.60 17.45
CA TRP A 635 3.99 28.31 18.59
C TRP A 635 3.54 29.59 19.28
N GLU A 636 2.30 29.63 19.76
CA GLU A 636 1.80 30.74 20.57
C GLU A 636 2.26 30.57 22.03
N GLU A 637 2.82 31.62 22.63
CA GLU A 637 3.27 31.59 24.03
C GLU A 637 2.05 31.69 24.97
N HIS A 638 1.50 30.52 25.34
CA HIS A 638 0.52 30.42 26.41
C HIS A 638 1.20 30.51 27.78
N GLY A 639 1.05 31.65 28.46
CA GLY A 639 1.44 31.90 29.85
C GLY A 639 0.33 31.64 30.86
#